data_AF-A0A9X1FAN0-F1
#
_entry.id   AF-A0A9X1FAN0-F1
#
_cell.length_a   1.000
_cell.length_b   1.000
_cell.length_c   1.000
_cell.angle_alpha   90.00
_cell.angle_beta   90.00
_cell.angle_gamma   90.00
#
_symmetry.space_group_name_H-M   'P 1'
#
loop_
_entity.id
_entity.type
_entity.pdbx_description
1 polymer ?
#
loop_
_entity_poly.entity_id
_entity_poly.type
_entity_poly.pdbx_seq_one_letter_code
_entity_poly.pdbx_strand_id
1 'polypeptide(L)'
;MKRLVITLLIALCLISCKGIEEFVFKERELAKWESLNLSLLTINKSGFPYSEDLSFFLSNEAISESISTLKGTNLKYRKHGYFENWKINIADVELISEDGFMSALIRLEAFNSKGKKKASLELLSQVTVSKIAKNDKGDSDMVELKLIPLHLKPKAFFLGLKIGLSKKRSQQLADLITYINNEPISTSILIGNSTDQSFELVENNKTERVYSDKEENWYYDLKYNTQEKVFKKYISLNSPLFSSKGILLSARYTDKPESSAIMPPIKPDVTASELKNLNKKLSNNLKNLVANLDVSFEYSFIYINKKIFQDYIGLIGSKQHSQVDNKITSVNINSTKVNGYLAQKYSSNEILGLVGLYVHLTKDDAITGQIRINDLNQQWVVDEGIAANLNVSANISASIRAFIGPRVMGGVDMAGITVKLDGSTDKTVNTKFKFSYENINNRNFLLLKPDISCAAIDLKVETDGKWAWKSGWTKVPKIGITFQQLIGNDFIEPVAILSDYRSVSQADFDNTSEDFEIELDYDYLVYTIKPKDLDVSKEGLFISFNPSILKTNDISLIDTIEKEQTDYSKLIANYYSGNKKSCPDSDRVKVHLGDLEFGPNNEIIKFITNGWNDIVNGPGDNNDIVKMLDKLGGIINETTIIDDVSVDAMKEITRFAEKTMGKNNETTKVLNSVSKEMEKIKNNPGKALGETPSNVINEGKKAVKKVIDFVKKPRIKISF
;
A
#
# COMPACT_ATOMS: atom_id res chain seq x y z
N MET A 1 -35.34 16.17 -53.08
CA MET A 1 -35.55 17.64 -53.01
C MET A 1 -37.04 18.02 -52.89
N LYS A 2 -37.93 17.68 -53.84
CA LYS A 2 -39.39 17.90 -53.70
C LYS A 2 -39.96 17.32 -52.39
N ARG A 3 -39.62 16.07 -52.04
CA ARG A 3 -40.05 15.46 -50.76
C ARG A 3 -39.51 16.19 -49.52
N LEU A 4 -38.24 16.60 -49.48
CA LEU A 4 -37.69 17.34 -48.34
C LEU A 4 -38.35 18.72 -48.18
N VAL A 5 -38.61 19.42 -49.27
CA VAL A 5 -39.35 20.70 -49.26
C VAL A 5 -40.80 20.49 -48.83
N ILE A 6 -41.44 19.39 -49.25
CA ILE A 6 -42.79 19.00 -48.82
C ILE A 6 -42.80 18.60 -47.34
N THR A 7 -41.83 17.84 -46.84
CA THR A 7 -41.70 17.49 -45.42
C THR A 7 -41.41 18.73 -44.58
N LEU A 8 -40.58 19.66 -45.06
CA LEU A 8 -40.30 20.92 -44.38
C LEU A 8 -41.51 21.88 -44.42
N LEU A 9 -42.30 21.86 -45.49
CA LEU A 9 -43.58 22.59 -45.61
C LEU A 9 -44.68 21.97 -44.74
N ILE A 10 -44.79 20.65 -44.68
CA ILE A 10 -45.71 19.93 -43.78
C ILE A 10 -45.30 20.18 -42.33
N ALA A 11 -44.00 20.14 -42.03
CA ALA A 11 -43.44 20.56 -40.75
C ALA A 11 -43.82 22.02 -40.44
N LEU A 12 -43.62 22.95 -41.37
CA LEU A 12 -44.01 24.37 -41.23
C LEU A 12 -45.52 24.58 -41.07
N CYS A 13 -46.35 23.71 -41.65
CA CYS A 13 -47.80 23.73 -41.45
C CYS A 13 -48.20 23.16 -40.08
N LEU A 14 -47.62 22.03 -39.66
CA LEU A 14 -47.83 21.43 -38.33
C LEU A 14 -47.34 22.33 -37.20
N ILE A 15 -46.31 23.13 -37.47
CA ILE A 15 -45.76 24.18 -36.59
C ILE A 15 -46.79 25.26 -36.18
N SER A 16 -47.91 25.40 -36.90
CA SER A 16 -48.98 26.33 -36.52
C SER A 16 -49.95 25.79 -35.45
N CYS A 17 -49.80 24.54 -35.00
CA CYS A 17 -50.61 23.96 -33.95
C CYS A 17 -50.15 24.41 -32.55
N LYS A 18 -50.94 25.27 -31.90
CA LYS A 18 -50.72 25.73 -30.50
C LYS A 18 -50.44 24.60 -29.50
N GLY A 19 -51.06 23.43 -29.68
CA GLY A 19 -50.88 22.28 -28.78
C GLY A 19 -49.46 21.71 -28.79
N ILE A 20 -48.75 21.75 -29.93
CA ILE A 20 -47.36 21.27 -30.03
C ILE A 20 -46.42 22.25 -29.32
N GLU A 21 -46.62 23.56 -29.52
CA GLU A 21 -45.85 24.60 -28.83
C GLU A 21 -46.00 24.49 -27.31
N GLU A 22 -47.22 24.29 -26.80
CA GLU A 22 -47.50 24.18 -25.37
C GLU A 22 -46.92 22.89 -24.76
N PHE A 23 -47.06 21.74 -25.45
CA PHE A 23 -46.48 20.47 -25.02
C PHE A 23 -44.96 20.55 -24.91
N VAL A 24 -44.28 21.03 -25.96
CA VAL A 24 -42.81 21.12 -25.95
C VAL A 24 -42.33 22.13 -24.92
N PHE A 25 -43.02 23.27 -24.80
CA PHE A 25 -42.69 24.25 -23.78
C PHE A 25 -42.78 23.64 -22.37
N LYS A 26 -43.83 22.84 -22.10
CA LYS A 26 -43.96 22.09 -20.86
C LYS A 26 -42.81 21.09 -20.66
N GLU A 27 -42.47 20.29 -21.67
CA GLU A 27 -41.36 19.31 -21.57
C GLU A 27 -40.00 19.97 -21.31
N ARG A 28 -39.72 21.12 -21.94
CA ARG A 28 -38.48 21.89 -21.66
C ARG A 28 -38.43 22.41 -20.23
N GLU A 29 -39.53 23.00 -19.76
CA GLU A 29 -39.60 23.51 -18.39
C GLU A 29 -39.55 22.35 -17.37
N LEU A 30 -40.11 21.17 -17.70
CA LEU A 30 -39.97 19.95 -16.88
C LEU A 30 -38.51 19.48 -16.80
N ALA A 31 -37.79 19.41 -17.91
CA ALA A 31 -36.40 18.97 -17.90
C ALA A 31 -35.49 19.95 -17.14
N LYS A 32 -35.74 21.26 -17.26
CA LYS A 32 -35.09 22.29 -16.43
C LYS A 32 -35.43 22.12 -14.96
N TRP A 33 -36.68 21.83 -14.63
CA TRP A 33 -37.10 21.54 -13.26
C TRP A 33 -36.38 20.31 -12.69
N GLU A 34 -36.30 19.22 -13.44
CA GLU A 34 -35.60 18.00 -13.04
C GLU A 34 -34.13 18.27 -12.71
N SER A 35 -33.43 18.97 -13.61
CA SER A 35 -32.01 19.33 -13.41
C SER A 35 -31.79 20.24 -12.19
N LEU A 36 -32.64 21.25 -12.01
CA LEU A 36 -32.61 22.15 -10.85
C LEU A 36 -32.89 21.40 -9.55
N ASN A 37 -33.87 20.51 -9.55
CA ASN A 37 -34.26 19.74 -8.37
C ASN A 37 -33.17 18.72 -7.98
N LEU A 38 -32.56 18.04 -8.94
CA LEU A 38 -31.41 17.15 -8.69
C LEU A 38 -30.23 17.91 -8.10
N SER A 39 -29.88 19.08 -8.67
CA SER A 39 -28.83 19.94 -8.13
C SER A 39 -29.14 20.39 -6.70
N LEU A 40 -30.40 20.72 -6.42
CA LEU A 40 -30.87 21.12 -5.09
C LEU A 40 -30.80 19.97 -4.07
N LEU A 41 -31.14 18.75 -4.48
CA LEU A 41 -31.02 17.56 -3.63
C LEU A 41 -29.57 17.27 -3.25
N THR A 42 -28.63 17.48 -4.16
CA THR A 42 -27.20 17.31 -3.90
C THR A 42 -26.69 18.37 -2.92
N ILE A 43 -26.96 19.66 -3.17
CA ILE A 43 -26.39 20.75 -2.36
C ILE A 43 -27.02 20.89 -0.97
N ASN A 44 -28.27 20.44 -0.78
CA ASN A 44 -28.96 20.51 0.52
C ASN A 44 -28.45 19.47 1.52
N LYS A 45 -27.55 18.56 1.12
CA LYS A 45 -26.92 17.64 2.07
C LYS A 45 -26.02 18.44 3.01
N SER A 46 -26.25 18.26 4.31
CA SER A 46 -25.49 18.97 5.35
C SER A 46 -23.99 18.68 5.21
N GLY A 47 -23.19 19.74 5.04
CA GLY A 47 -21.74 19.66 4.92
C GLY A 47 -21.23 19.43 3.48
N PHE A 48 -22.09 19.47 2.46
CA PHE A 48 -21.66 19.39 1.06
C PHE A 48 -20.70 20.53 0.68
N PRO A 49 -19.63 20.27 -0.12
CA PRO A 49 -19.25 18.98 -0.70
C PRO A 49 -18.43 18.07 0.23
N TYR A 50 -17.97 18.58 1.38
CA TYR A 50 -17.06 17.89 2.29
C TYR A 50 -17.67 16.67 3.01
N SER A 51 -19.00 16.59 3.07
CA SER A 51 -19.75 15.46 3.62
C SER A 51 -19.74 14.21 2.74
N GLU A 52 -19.37 14.34 1.46
CA GLU A 52 -19.22 13.20 0.56
C GLU A 52 -17.79 12.63 0.65
N ASP A 53 -17.61 11.37 0.23
CA ASP A 53 -16.30 10.73 0.35
C ASP A 53 -15.34 11.22 -0.75
N LEU A 54 -15.88 11.52 -1.94
CA LEU A 54 -15.16 12.08 -3.08
C LEU A 54 -15.96 13.23 -3.70
N SER A 55 -15.28 14.28 -4.12
CA SER A 55 -15.85 15.32 -4.97
C SER A 55 -14.88 15.73 -6.06
N PHE A 56 -15.41 16.00 -7.24
CA PHE A 56 -14.63 16.35 -8.44
C PHE A 56 -15.30 17.49 -9.17
N PHE A 57 -14.63 18.63 -9.25
CA PHE A 57 -15.11 19.79 -9.97
C PHE A 57 -14.30 20.00 -11.24
N LEU A 58 -15.01 20.19 -12.35
CA LEU A 58 -14.45 20.64 -13.62
C LEU A 58 -14.91 22.06 -13.91
N SER A 59 -13.95 22.98 -14.03
CA SER A 59 -14.24 24.37 -14.41
C SER A 59 -14.76 24.47 -15.85
N ASN A 60 -15.47 25.55 -16.15
CA ASN A 60 -15.92 25.84 -17.52
C ASN A 60 -14.75 25.94 -18.51
N GLU A 61 -13.60 26.43 -18.07
CA GLU A 61 -12.39 26.49 -18.88
C GLU A 61 -11.94 25.08 -19.28
N ALA A 62 -11.82 24.18 -18.30
CA ALA A 62 -11.46 22.78 -18.53
C ALA A 62 -12.45 22.05 -19.45
N ILE A 63 -13.74 22.26 -19.22
CA ILE A 63 -14.82 21.69 -20.04
C ILE A 63 -14.76 22.24 -21.46
N SER A 64 -14.61 23.56 -21.62
CA SER A 64 -14.54 24.21 -22.92
C SER A 64 -13.31 23.76 -23.71
N GLU A 65 -12.16 23.62 -23.06
CA GLU A 65 -10.95 23.10 -23.70
C GLU A 65 -11.15 21.66 -24.18
N SER A 66 -11.73 20.80 -23.33
CA SER A 66 -12.05 19.41 -23.68
C SER A 66 -12.98 19.31 -24.88
N ILE A 67 -14.01 20.14 -24.93
CA ILE A 67 -15.02 20.10 -25.99
C ILE A 67 -14.56 20.80 -27.26
N SER A 68 -13.62 21.74 -27.16
CA SER A 68 -12.99 22.36 -28.33
C SER A 68 -12.25 21.36 -29.21
N THR A 69 -11.90 20.18 -28.67
CA THR A 69 -11.32 19.08 -29.44
C THR A 69 -12.25 18.53 -30.53
N LEU A 70 -13.57 18.71 -30.38
CA LEU A 70 -14.57 18.32 -31.38
C LEU A 70 -14.65 19.30 -32.55
N LYS A 71 -14.09 20.51 -32.40
CA LYS A 71 -14.08 21.51 -33.46
C LYS A 71 -13.16 21.06 -34.59
N GLY A 72 -13.71 21.04 -35.80
CA GLY A 72 -13.02 20.57 -37.01
C GLY A 72 -13.39 19.14 -37.39
N THR A 73 -13.99 18.36 -36.49
CA THR A 73 -14.43 16.99 -36.76
C THR A 73 -15.45 16.95 -37.90
N ASN A 74 -15.27 16.01 -38.82
CA ASN A 74 -16.17 15.80 -39.94
C ASN A 74 -16.96 14.49 -39.78
N LEU A 75 -18.26 14.55 -40.01
CA LEU A 75 -19.16 13.41 -40.08
C LEU A 75 -19.51 13.19 -41.55
N LYS A 76 -19.06 12.08 -42.12
CA LYS A 76 -19.29 11.75 -43.53
C LYS A 76 -20.38 10.69 -43.63
N TYR A 77 -21.42 10.98 -44.40
CA TYR A 77 -22.55 10.07 -44.56
C TYR A 77 -22.15 8.86 -45.42
N ARG A 78 -22.31 7.64 -44.87
CA ARG A 78 -21.88 6.37 -45.50
C ARG A 78 -22.89 5.80 -46.50
N LYS A 79 -24.19 6.02 -46.27
CA LYS A 79 -25.24 5.41 -47.09
C LYS A 79 -25.33 6.07 -48.48
N HIS A 80 -25.53 5.25 -49.51
CA HIS A 80 -25.85 5.74 -50.85
C HIS A 80 -27.20 6.48 -50.87
N GLY A 81 -27.33 7.48 -51.73
CA GLY A 81 -28.58 8.22 -51.91
C GLY A 81 -28.42 9.73 -51.94
N TYR A 82 -29.45 10.46 -51.50
CA TYR A 82 -29.51 11.92 -51.68
C TYR A 82 -28.44 12.68 -50.89
N PHE A 83 -28.01 12.12 -49.76
CA PHE A 83 -26.96 12.66 -48.90
C PHE A 83 -25.60 12.00 -49.14
N GLU A 84 -25.46 11.21 -50.19
CA GLU A 84 -24.18 10.61 -50.58
C GLU A 84 -23.13 11.70 -50.81
N ASN A 85 -21.96 11.51 -50.20
CA ASN A 85 -20.85 12.47 -50.18
C ASN A 85 -21.14 13.82 -49.50
N TRP A 86 -22.14 13.88 -48.62
CA TRP A 86 -22.26 15.00 -47.69
C TRP A 86 -21.29 14.82 -46.52
N LYS A 87 -20.62 15.91 -46.17
CA LYS A 87 -19.82 16.04 -44.95
C LYS A 87 -20.46 17.07 -44.05
N ILE A 88 -20.62 16.74 -42.78
CA ILE A 88 -21.07 17.65 -41.72
C ILE A 88 -19.85 17.96 -40.86
N ASN A 89 -19.37 19.19 -40.90
CA ASN A 89 -18.31 19.68 -40.05
C ASN A 89 -18.90 20.21 -38.74
N ILE A 90 -18.28 19.86 -37.62
CA ILE A 90 -18.52 20.51 -36.33
C ILE A 90 -17.68 21.78 -36.31
N ALA A 91 -18.33 22.90 -36.65
CA ALA A 91 -17.64 24.19 -36.76
C ALA A 91 -17.35 24.81 -35.38
N ASP A 92 -18.20 24.52 -34.40
CA ASP A 92 -18.04 25.02 -33.04
C ASP A 92 -18.91 24.24 -32.06
N VAL A 93 -18.44 24.09 -30.83
CA VAL A 93 -19.22 23.57 -29.70
C VAL A 93 -18.87 24.41 -28.48
N GLU A 94 -19.89 24.96 -27.84
CA GLU A 94 -19.76 25.79 -26.65
C GLU A 94 -20.73 25.28 -25.58
N LEU A 95 -20.26 25.12 -24.34
CA LEU A 95 -21.13 24.83 -23.21
C LEU A 95 -21.36 26.11 -22.40
N ILE A 96 -22.63 26.38 -22.12
CA ILE A 96 -23.11 27.53 -21.37
C ILE A 96 -23.64 27.00 -20.04
N SER A 97 -22.86 27.20 -18.98
CA SER A 97 -23.18 26.71 -17.64
C SER A 97 -23.97 27.75 -16.87
N GLU A 98 -25.05 27.32 -16.22
CA GLU A 98 -25.84 28.11 -15.28
C GLU A 98 -26.00 27.32 -13.97
N ASP A 99 -26.42 27.99 -12.89
CA ASP A 99 -26.66 27.29 -11.63
C ASP A 99 -27.86 26.32 -11.81
N GLY A 100 -27.55 25.03 -11.77
CA GLY A 100 -28.49 23.90 -11.81
C GLY A 100 -28.82 23.32 -13.17
N PHE A 101 -28.29 23.87 -14.26
CA PHE A 101 -28.38 23.24 -15.58
C PHE A 101 -27.29 23.76 -16.53
N MET A 102 -27.11 23.06 -17.65
CA MET A 102 -26.14 23.43 -18.67
C MET A 102 -26.80 23.42 -20.04
N SER A 103 -26.33 24.26 -20.95
CA SER A 103 -26.77 24.26 -22.34
C SER A 103 -25.57 24.04 -23.26
N ALA A 104 -25.80 23.38 -24.39
CA ALA A 104 -24.83 23.17 -25.45
C ALA A 104 -25.25 23.95 -26.70
N LEU A 105 -24.37 24.84 -27.16
CA LEU A 105 -24.48 25.50 -28.45
C LEU A 105 -23.58 24.78 -29.45
N ILE A 106 -24.19 24.06 -30.39
CA ILE A 106 -23.52 23.28 -31.43
C ILE A 106 -23.73 23.98 -32.76
N ARG A 107 -22.64 24.30 -33.45
CA ARG A 107 -22.67 24.86 -34.81
C ARG A 107 -22.15 23.82 -35.79
N LEU A 108 -23.02 23.39 -36.69
CA LEU A 108 -22.72 22.42 -37.73
C LEU A 108 -22.72 23.10 -39.09
N GLU A 109 -21.81 22.70 -39.97
CA GLU A 109 -21.74 23.12 -41.35
C GLU A 109 -21.75 21.91 -42.27
N ALA A 110 -22.76 21.82 -43.13
CA ALA A 110 -22.92 20.73 -44.08
C ALA A 110 -22.51 21.16 -45.49
N PHE A 111 -21.68 20.34 -46.12
CA PHE A 111 -21.14 20.54 -47.46
C PHE A 111 -21.33 19.29 -48.32
N ASN A 112 -21.53 19.47 -49.62
CA ASN A 112 -21.45 18.36 -50.57
C ASN A 112 -20.04 18.22 -51.15
N SER A 113 -19.68 17.05 -51.70
CA SER A 113 -18.35 16.71 -52.26
C SER A 113 -17.70 17.71 -53.21
N LYS A 114 -18.45 18.64 -53.78
CA LYS A 114 -17.92 19.69 -54.68
C LYS A 114 -17.62 21.01 -53.94
N GLY A 115 -17.83 21.09 -52.62
CA GLY A 115 -17.65 22.28 -51.79
C GLY A 115 -18.63 23.43 -52.09
N LYS A 116 -19.62 23.22 -52.98
CA LYS A 116 -20.44 24.29 -53.58
C LYS A 116 -21.74 24.59 -52.85
N LYS A 117 -22.27 23.65 -52.06
CA LYS A 117 -23.51 23.86 -51.29
C LYS A 117 -23.17 23.92 -49.81
N LYS A 118 -23.36 25.08 -49.18
CA LYS A 118 -23.19 25.28 -47.75
C LYS A 118 -24.57 25.39 -47.10
N ALA A 119 -24.87 24.48 -46.18
CA ALA A 119 -25.93 24.69 -45.19
C ALA A 119 -25.26 24.77 -43.82
N SER A 120 -25.71 25.65 -42.94
CA SER A 120 -25.28 25.66 -41.55
C SER A 120 -26.47 25.51 -40.63
N LEU A 121 -26.22 24.87 -39.49
CA LEU A 121 -27.19 24.58 -38.46
C LEU A 121 -26.61 25.05 -37.14
N GLU A 122 -27.33 25.91 -36.47
CA GLU A 122 -27.01 26.33 -35.11
C GLU A 122 -28.08 25.71 -34.20
N LEU A 123 -27.65 24.78 -33.35
CA LEU A 123 -28.47 24.05 -32.40
C LEU A 123 -28.09 24.52 -31.00
N LEU A 124 -29.03 25.12 -30.29
CA LEU A 124 -28.91 25.32 -28.85
C LEU A 124 -29.77 24.26 -28.17
N SER A 125 -29.15 23.43 -27.33
CA SER A 125 -29.80 22.36 -26.58
C SER A 125 -29.55 22.52 -25.10
N GLN A 126 -30.50 22.09 -24.27
CA GLN A 126 -30.27 21.90 -22.84
C GLN A 126 -29.63 20.53 -22.62
N VAL A 127 -28.61 20.47 -21.76
CA VAL A 127 -27.97 19.24 -21.30
C VAL A 127 -28.55 18.91 -19.92
N THR A 128 -29.12 17.72 -19.79
CA THR A 128 -29.69 17.23 -18.53
C THR A 128 -29.18 15.83 -18.23
N VAL A 129 -28.98 15.50 -16.97
CA VAL A 129 -28.64 14.13 -16.57
C VAL A 129 -29.93 13.34 -16.41
N SER A 130 -30.09 12.28 -17.18
CA SER A 130 -31.32 11.49 -17.17
C SER A 130 -31.29 10.32 -16.21
N LYS A 131 -30.16 9.62 -16.14
CA LYS A 131 -29.92 8.53 -15.20
C LYS A 131 -28.43 8.33 -15.02
N ILE A 132 -28.06 7.76 -13.88
CA ILE A 132 -26.80 7.05 -13.74
C ILE A 132 -27.17 5.58 -13.63
N ALA A 133 -26.64 4.74 -14.50
CA ALA A 133 -26.99 3.32 -14.59
C ALA A 133 -25.74 2.51 -14.88
N LYS A 134 -25.81 1.18 -14.77
CA LYS A 134 -24.82 0.32 -15.40
C LYS A 134 -24.99 0.35 -16.92
N ASN A 135 -23.89 0.21 -17.66
CA ASN A 135 -23.95 0.01 -19.11
C ASN A 135 -24.62 -1.33 -19.45
N ASP A 136 -24.86 -1.57 -20.75
CA ASP A 136 -25.55 -2.78 -21.22
C ASP A 136 -24.83 -4.09 -20.85
N LYS A 137 -23.52 -4.02 -20.60
CA LYS A 137 -22.69 -5.15 -20.15
C LYS A 137 -22.69 -5.34 -18.63
N GLY A 138 -23.22 -4.37 -17.88
CA GLY A 138 -23.25 -4.41 -16.42
C GLY A 138 -21.91 -4.08 -15.74
N ASP A 139 -20.87 -3.74 -16.48
CA ASP A 139 -19.48 -3.68 -15.98
C ASP A 139 -19.04 -2.26 -15.55
N SER A 140 -19.62 -1.22 -16.14
CA SER A 140 -19.28 0.18 -15.86
C SER A 140 -20.51 1.01 -15.52
N ASP A 141 -20.35 2.00 -14.65
CA ASP A 141 -21.37 3.03 -14.47
C ASP A 141 -21.33 3.99 -15.67
N MET A 142 -22.51 4.41 -16.12
CA MET A 142 -22.70 5.39 -17.18
C MET A 142 -23.58 6.53 -16.69
N VAL A 143 -23.16 7.76 -16.94
CA VAL A 143 -24.04 8.94 -16.83
C VAL A 143 -24.70 9.13 -18.18
N GLU A 144 -26.01 8.89 -18.26
CA GLU A 144 -26.78 9.24 -19.44
C GLU A 144 -27.13 10.73 -19.40
N LEU A 145 -26.72 11.44 -20.44
CA LEU A 145 -27.04 12.83 -20.70
C LEU A 145 -28.11 12.91 -21.78
N LYS A 146 -29.16 13.67 -21.54
CA LYS A 146 -30.18 14.03 -22.53
C LYS A 146 -29.95 15.45 -23.05
N LEU A 147 -29.96 15.57 -24.36
CA LEU A 147 -29.95 16.82 -25.11
C LEU A 147 -31.36 17.16 -25.57
N ILE A 148 -31.90 18.26 -25.06
CA ILE A 148 -33.24 18.74 -25.42
C ILE A 148 -33.09 20.01 -26.27
N PRO A 149 -33.42 19.97 -27.57
CA PRO A 149 -33.31 21.14 -28.44
C PRO A 149 -34.15 22.31 -27.92
N LEU A 150 -33.53 23.47 -27.72
CA LEU A 150 -34.17 24.73 -27.35
C LEU A 150 -34.40 25.63 -28.57
N HIS A 151 -33.40 25.71 -29.44
CA HIS A 151 -33.47 26.51 -30.66
C HIS A 151 -32.73 25.81 -31.80
N LEU A 152 -33.35 25.78 -32.99
CA LEU A 152 -32.73 25.26 -34.20
C LEU A 152 -32.77 26.30 -35.32
N LYS A 153 -31.61 26.84 -35.68
CA LYS A 153 -31.48 27.90 -36.68
C LYS A 153 -30.75 27.41 -37.93
N PRO A 154 -31.47 26.78 -38.87
CA PRO A 154 -30.90 26.45 -40.16
C PRO A 154 -30.68 27.72 -40.98
N LYS A 155 -29.54 27.79 -41.64
CA LYS A 155 -29.20 28.78 -42.67
C LYS A 155 -28.76 28.00 -43.90
N ALA A 156 -29.50 28.12 -45.00
CA ALA A 156 -29.14 27.48 -46.26
C ALA A 156 -28.86 28.56 -47.31
N PHE A 157 -27.82 28.37 -48.11
CA PHE A 157 -27.58 29.18 -49.28
C PHE A 157 -27.96 28.37 -50.53
N PHE A 158 -29.01 28.80 -51.23
CA PHE A 158 -29.49 28.11 -52.42
C PHE A 158 -29.73 29.11 -53.54
N LEU A 159 -29.03 28.93 -54.68
CA LEU A 159 -29.15 29.79 -55.87
C LEU A 159 -28.99 31.29 -55.57
N GLY A 160 -28.05 31.67 -54.71
CA GLY A 160 -27.83 33.08 -54.33
C GLY A 160 -28.77 33.62 -53.25
N LEU A 161 -29.80 32.87 -52.87
CA LEU A 161 -30.74 33.24 -51.81
C LEU A 161 -30.28 32.68 -50.46
N LYS A 162 -30.17 33.56 -49.47
CA LYS A 162 -29.94 33.21 -48.07
C LYS A 162 -31.27 32.89 -47.41
N ILE A 163 -31.57 31.61 -47.24
CA ILE A 163 -32.78 31.15 -46.55
C ILE A 163 -32.40 30.91 -45.09
N GLY A 164 -33.00 31.67 -44.17
CA GLY A 164 -32.84 31.49 -42.73
C GLY A 164 -34.18 31.59 -42.04
N LEU A 165 -34.34 30.85 -40.94
CA LEU A 165 -35.53 30.98 -40.10
C LEU A 165 -35.40 32.17 -39.13
N SER A 166 -36.53 32.83 -38.86
CA SER A 166 -36.62 33.80 -37.76
C SER A 166 -36.51 33.08 -36.41
N LYS A 167 -36.16 33.80 -35.33
CA LYS A 167 -36.04 33.21 -33.98
C LYS A 167 -37.27 32.38 -33.58
N LYS A 168 -38.48 32.89 -33.85
CA LYS A 168 -39.74 32.19 -33.57
C LYS A 168 -39.88 30.89 -34.38
N ARG A 169 -39.62 30.92 -35.69
CA ARG A 169 -39.68 29.72 -36.55
C ARG A 169 -38.60 28.69 -36.23
N SER A 170 -37.44 29.15 -35.78
CA SER A 170 -36.36 28.29 -35.30
C SER A 170 -36.70 27.54 -34.01
N GLN A 171 -37.41 28.21 -33.09
CA GLN A 171 -37.93 27.57 -31.89
C GLN A 171 -38.99 26.53 -32.27
N GLN A 172 -39.95 26.90 -33.11
CA GLN A 172 -41.00 26.00 -33.59
C GLN A 172 -40.47 24.75 -34.31
N LEU A 173 -39.38 24.89 -35.08
CA LEU A 173 -38.73 23.73 -35.72
C LEU A 173 -38.07 22.80 -34.69
N ALA A 174 -37.40 23.37 -33.67
CA ALA A 174 -36.87 22.59 -32.56
C ALA A 174 -38.00 21.89 -31.78
N ASP A 175 -39.15 22.57 -31.63
CA ASP A 175 -40.34 22.02 -30.99
C ASP A 175 -40.87 20.81 -31.74
N LEU A 176 -41.02 20.94 -33.06
CA LEU A 176 -41.47 19.85 -33.90
C LEU A 176 -40.51 18.66 -33.86
N ILE A 177 -39.20 18.88 -33.87
CA ILE A 177 -38.20 17.79 -33.78
C ILE A 177 -38.32 17.06 -32.45
N THR A 178 -38.48 17.81 -31.35
CA THR A 178 -38.67 17.24 -30.01
C THR A 178 -39.98 16.46 -29.92
N TYR A 179 -41.05 16.92 -30.57
CA TYR A 179 -42.33 16.23 -30.60
C TYR A 179 -42.31 14.96 -31.48
N ILE A 180 -41.63 15.00 -32.63
CA ILE A 180 -41.55 13.85 -33.55
C ILE A 180 -40.61 12.77 -32.99
N ASN A 181 -39.51 13.17 -32.36
CA ASN A 181 -38.61 12.25 -31.70
C ASN A 181 -39.15 11.95 -30.31
N ASN A 182 -39.94 10.89 -30.20
CA ASN A 182 -40.45 10.40 -28.91
C ASN A 182 -39.35 10.07 -27.88
N GLU A 183 -38.11 9.91 -28.33
CA GLU A 183 -36.93 9.76 -27.48
C GLU A 183 -36.00 10.97 -27.62
N PRO A 184 -35.62 11.62 -26.51
CA PRO A 184 -34.64 12.70 -26.54
C PRO A 184 -33.29 12.17 -27.02
N ILE A 185 -32.50 13.04 -27.66
CA ILE A 185 -31.13 12.68 -28.06
C ILE A 185 -30.35 12.42 -26.78
N SER A 186 -30.05 11.16 -26.48
CA SER A 186 -29.24 10.79 -25.34
C SER A 186 -27.84 10.37 -25.76
N THR A 187 -26.89 10.63 -24.89
CA THR A 187 -25.51 10.15 -24.97
C THR A 187 -25.10 9.67 -23.59
N SER A 188 -24.14 8.78 -23.50
CA SER A 188 -23.71 8.20 -22.24
C SER A 188 -22.22 8.41 -22.04
N ILE A 189 -21.86 8.95 -20.89
CA ILE A 189 -20.47 9.06 -20.45
C ILE A 189 -20.18 7.83 -19.60
N LEU A 190 -19.29 6.98 -20.07
CA LEU A 190 -18.76 5.88 -19.27
C LEU A 190 -17.88 6.47 -18.17
N ILE A 191 -18.26 6.25 -16.92
CA ILE A 191 -17.31 6.31 -15.81
C ILE A 191 -16.64 4.95 -15.84
N GLY A 192 -15.36 4.88 -16.22
CA GLY A 192 -14.68 3.60 -16.48
C GLY A 192 -14.84 2.56 -15.37
N ASN A 193 -14.44 1.30 -15.63
CA ASN A 193 -14.57 0.09 -14.79
C ASN A 193 -14.24 0.21 -13.27
N SER A 194 -13.78 1.38 -12.82
CA SER A 194 -13.48 1.85 -11.46
C SER A 194 -14.56 1.66 -10.38
N THR A 195 -15.74 1.12 -10.67
CA THR A 195 -16.71 0.81 -9.60
C THR A 195 -16.38 -0.47 -8.85
N ASP A 196 -15.54 -1.36 -9.38
CA ASP A 196 -14.95 -2.47 -8.62
C ASP A 196 -13.44 -2.20 -8.48
N GLN A 197 -13.08 -1.35 -7.52
CA GLN A 197 -11.67 -1.27 -7.12
C GLN A 197 -11.38 -2.47 -6.23
N SER A 198 -10.80 -3.49 -6.85
CA SER A 198 -10.23 -4.61 -6.13
C SER A 198 -8.75 -4.35 -5.87
N PHE A 199 -8.39 -4.32 -4.60
CA PHE A 199 -7.00 -4.36 -4.17
C PHE A 199 -6.71 -5.79 -3.75
N GLU A 200 -5.91 -6.49 -4.54
CA GLU A 200 -5.42 -7.82 -4.21
C GLU A 200 -4.07 -7.69 -3.51
N LEU A 201 -4.04 -8.05 -2.24
CA LEU A 201 -2.80 -8.38 -1.57
C LEU A 201 -2.48 -9.82 -1.94
N VAL A 202 -1.80 -9.97 -3.08
CA VAL A 202 -1.37 -11.26 -3.63
C VAL A 202 -0.53 -12.00 -2.59
N GLU A 203 -0.70 -13.33 -2.48
CA GLU A 203 0.17 -14.19 -1.68
C GLU A 203 1.63 -13.96 -2.11
N ASN A 204 2.36 -13.14 -1.35
CA ASN A 204 3.71 -12.81 -1.71
C ASN A 204 4.62 -13.85 -1.08
N ASN A 205 4.74 -14.99 -1.77
CA ASN A 205 5.72 -16.03 -1.47
C ASN A 205 7.13 -15.55 -1.85
N LYS A 206 7.61 -14.51 -1.15
CA LYS A 206 8.97 -14.02 -1.29
C LYS A 206 9.89 -14.98 -0.54
N THR A 207 10.85 -15.54 -1.26
CA THR A 207 11.98 -16.25 -0.67
C THR A 207 13.18 -15.32 -0.66
N GLU A 208 13.71 -15.03 0.52
CA GLU A 208 14.90 -14.21 0.69
C GLU A 208 16.05 -15.06 1.21
N ARG A 209 17.18 -15.00 0.51
CA ARG A 209 18.40 -15.69 0.94
C ARG A 209 19.22 -14.77 1.82
N VAL A 210 19.45 -15.19 3.06
CA VAL A 210 20.30 -14.48 4.02
C VAL A 210 21.69 -15.13 4.04
N TYR A 211 22.74 -14.32 3.94
CA TYR A 211 24.14 -14.73 3.98
C TYR A 211 24.85 -14.24 5.26
N SER A 212 25.96 -14.87 5.65
CA SER A 212 26.93 -14.27 6.57
C SER A 212 28.00 -13.55 5.78
N ASP A 213 28.27 -12.29 6.12
CA ASP A 213 29.33 -11.49 5.52
C ASP A 213 30.75 -12.03 5.80
N LYS A 214 30.89 -13.05 6.66
CA LYS A 214 32.19 -13.54 7.17
C LYS A 214 32.54 -14.98 6.79
N GLU A 215 31.62 -15.78 6.28
CA GLU A 215 31.88 -17.18 5.93
C GLU A 215 31.25 -17.53 4.56
N GLU A 216 32.08 -17.85 3.56
CA GLU A 216 31.71 -17.99 2.13
C GLU A 216 30.69 -19.10 1.80
N ASN A 217 30.10 -19.82 2.76
CA ASN A 217 29.28 -21.02 2.50
C ASN A 217 28.02 -21.21 3.37
N TRP A 218 27.62 -20.22 4.17
CA TRP A 218 26.38 -20.31 4.96
C TRP A 218 25.27 -19.43 4.40
N TYR A 219 24.09 -20.03 4.22
CA TYR A 219 22.87 -19.31 3.89
C TYR A 219 21.62 -20.03 4.40
N TYR A 220 20.54 -19.26 4.55
CA TYR A 220 19.21 -19.81 4.68
C TYR A 220 18.21 -19.01 3.84
N ASP A 221 17.22 -19.72 3.31
CA ASP A 221 16.15 -19.15 2.51
C ASP A 221 14.91 -18.98 3.42
N LEU A 222 14.47 -17.75 3.68
CA LEU A 222 13.24 -17.46 4.40
C LEU A 222 12.09 -17.25 3.43
N LYS A 223 11.05 -18.06 3.57
CA LYS A 223 9.77 -17.89 2.90
C LYS A 223 8.82 -17.11 3.81
N TYR A 224 8.39 -15.95 3.34
CA TYR A 224 7.30 -15.19 3.94
C TYR A 224 5.99 -15.62 3.29
N ASN A 225 4.97 -15.94 4.09
CA ASN A 225 3.64 -16.29 3.61
C ASN A 225 2.61 -15.34 4.22
N THR A 226 1.94 -14.59 3.36
CA THR A 226 0.81 -13.72 3.68
C THR A 226 -0.45 -14.32 3.08
N GLN A 227 -1.55 -14.34 3.83
CA GLN A 227 -2.83 -14.75 3.26
C GLN A 227 -3.23 -13.79 2.15
N GLU A 228 -3.57 -14.33 0.97
CA GLU A 228 -4.14 -13.54 -0.12
C GLU A 228 -5.44 -12.91 0.36
N LYS A 229 -5.58 -11.60 0.15
CA LYS A 229 -6.80 -10.87 0.49
C LYS A 229 -7.18 -9.90 -0.59
N VAL A 230 -8.42 -10.05 -1.09
CA VAL A 230 -9.03 -9.13 -2.03
C VAL A 230 -9.96 -8.20 -1.27
N PHE A 231 -9.65 -6.91 -1.31
CA PHE A 231 -10.52 -5.86 -0.79
C PHE A 231 -11.27 -5.24 -1.95
N LYS A 232 -12.59 -5.37 -1.94
CA LYS A 232 -13.47 -4.74 -2.94
C LYS A 232 -14.08 -3.49 -2.37
N LYS A 233 -13.96 -2.40 -3.10
CA LYS A 233 -14.55 -1.11 -2.76
C LYS A 233 -15.26 -0.54 -3.98
N TYR A 234 -16.39 0.09 -3.71
CA TYR A 234 -17.31 0.60 -4.72
C TYR A 234 -17.44 2.11 -4.60
N ILE A 235 -17.54 2.77 -5.76
CA ILE A 235 -17.82 4.20 -5.84
C ILE A 235 -19.26 4.36 -6.33
N SER A 236 -20.09 5.02 -5.53
CA SER A 236 -21.48 5.33 -5.90
C SER A 236 -21.62 6.81 -6.15
N LEU A 237 -22.04 7.18 -7.36
CA LEU A 237 -22.14 8.58 -7.78
C LEU A 237 -23.45 9.22 -7.32
N ASN A 238 -23.35 10.46 -6.85
CA ASN A 238 -24.50 11.33 -6.60
C ASN A 238 -24.92 12.10 -7.86
N SER A 239 -26.05 12.80 -7.79
CA SER A 239 -26.47 13.71 -8.85
C SER A 239 -25.46 14.86 -9.02
N PRO A 240 -25.09 15.20 -10.26
CA PRO A 240 -24.17 16.29 -10.53
C PRO A 240 -24.79 17.63 -10.14
N LEU A 241 -23.97 18.51 -9.58
CA LEU A 241 -24.31 19.90 -9.37
C LEU A 241 -23.76 20.73 -10.53
N PHE A 242 -24.65 21.32 -11.31
CA PHE A 242 -24.29 22.32 -12.31
C PHE A 242 -24.18 23.69 -11.64
N SER A 243 -23.10 24.41 -11.92
CA SER A 243 -22.91 25.78 -11.49
C SER A 243 -22.59 26.66 -12.69
N SER A 244 -22.75 27.96 -12.55
CA SER A 244 -22.28 28.95 -13.51
C SER A 244 -20.76 28.91 -13.76
N LYS A 245 -20.00 28.16 -12.96
CA LYS A 245 -18.54 28.03 -13.06
C LYS A 245 -18.07 26.68 -13.60
N GLY A 246 -18.93 25.66 -13.65
CA GLY A 246 -18.53 24.31 -14.02
C GLY A 246 -19.48 23.22 -13.50
N ILE A 247 -19.01 21.98 -13.53
CA ILE A 247 -19.74 20.80 -13.07
C ILE A 247 -19.05 20.21 -11.85
N LEU A 248 -19.79 20.03 -10.76
CA LEU A 248 -19.33 19.33 -9.57
C LEU A 248 -19.99 17.94 -9.50
N LEU A 249 -19.16 16.91 -9.57
CA LEU A 249 -19.52 15.52 -9.32
C LEU A 249 -19.17 15.18 -7.87
N SER A 250 -19.96 14.32 -7.23
CA SER A 250 -19.62 13.78 -5.92
C SER A 250 -19.97 12.31 -5.85
N ALA A 251 -19.28 11.59 -4.98
CA ALA A 251 -19.43 10.15 -4.84
C ALA A 251 -19.24 9.70 -3.39
N ARG A 252 -19.81 8.53 -3.09
CA ARG A 252 -19.62 7.78 -1.85
C ARG A 252 -18.74 6.57 -2.08
N TYR A 253 -17.98 6.21 -1.07
CA TYR A 253 -17.07 5.07 -1.06
C TYR A 253 -17.64 3.98 -0.14
N THR A 254 -18.04 2.86 -0.72
CA THR A 254 -18.85 1.83 -0.03
C THR A 254 -18.22 0.43 -0.15
N ASP A 255 -18.49 -0.43 0.83
CA ASP A 255 -18.05 -1.84 0.82
C ASP A 255 -18.96 -2.75 -0.02
N LYS A 256 -20.16 -2.27 -0.33
CA LYS A 256 -21.16 -2.98 -1.10
C LYS A 256 -21.43 -2.22 -2.39
N PRO A 257 -21.71 -2.92 -3.49
CA PRO A 257 -22.18 -2.27 -4.70
C PRO A 257 -23.53 -1.62 -4.37
N GLU A 258 -23.53 -0.31 -4.20
CA GLU A 258 -24.75 0.48 -4.11
C GLU A 258 -25.14 0.92 -5.52
N SER A 259 -26.44 0.93 -5.81
CA SER A 259 -26.90 1.45 -7.08
C SER A 259 -26.63 2.95 -7.11
N SER A 260 -25.78 3.40 -8.04
CA SER A 260 -25.66 4.81 -8.41
C SER A 260 -26.94 5.37 -9.06
N ALA A 261 -28.03 4.58 -9.13
CA ALA A 261 -29.29 5.00 -9.75
C ALA A 261 -29.93 6.16 -8.98
N ILE A 262 -29.77 7.34 -9.54
CA ILE A 262 -30.55 8.50 -9.17
C ILE A 262 -31.97 8.26 -9.65
N MET A 263 -32.91 8.11 -8.71
CA MET A 263 -34.33 8.11 -9.08
C MET A 263 -34.69 9.51 -9.61
N PRO A 264 -35.21 9.62 -10.84
CA PRO A 264 -35.65 10.91 -11.35
C PRO A 264 -36.74 11.46 -10.43
N PRO A 265 -36.74 12.77 -10.16
CA PRO A 265 -37.73 13.36 -9.27
C PRO A 265 -39.13 13.21 -9.87
N ILE A 266 -40.14 13.02 -9.01
CA ILE A 266 -41.53 12.86 -9.44
C ILE A 266 -41.96 14.14 -10.18
N LYS A 267 -42.26 14.02 -11.47
CA LYS A 267 -42.66 15.15 -12.31
C LYS A 267 -43.90 15.84 -11.70
N PRO A 268 -43.88 17.17 -11.50
CA PRO A 268 -45.03 17.88 -10.98
C PRO A 268 -46.14 17.95 -12.05
N ASP A 269 -47.37 17.66 -11.64
CA ASP A 269 -48.56 17.81 -12.50
C ASP A 269 -49.08 19.24 -12.44
N VAL A 270 -48.38 20.15 -13.11
CA VAL A 270 -48.72 21.58 -13.16
C VAL A 270 -48.64 22.12 -14.58
N THR A 271 -49.20 23.32 -14.79
CA THR A 271 -49.17 24.00 -16.09
C THR A 271 -47.76 24.49 -16.43
N ALA A 272 -47.48 24.76 -17.71
CA ALA A 272 -46.16 25.24 -18.12
C ALA A 272 -45.79 26.62 -17.53
N SER A 273 -46.78 27.49 -17.29
CA SER A 273 -46.55 28.78 -16.62
C SER A 273 -46.21 28.60 -15.14
N GLU A 274 -46.82 27.64 -14.46
CA GLU A 274 -46.49 27.29 -13.07
C GLU A 274 -45.09 26.68 -12.97
N LEU A 275 -44.73 25.77 -13.89
CA LEU A 275 -43.38 25.22 -14.01
C LEU A 275 -42.32 26.30 -14.15
N LYS A 276 -42.55 27.28 -15.04
CA LYS A 276 -41.63 28.40 -15.23
C LYS A 276 -41.40 29.19 -13.93
N ASN A 277 -42.46 29.42 -13.16
CA ASN A 277 -42.37 30.11 -11.87
C ASN A 277 -41.63 29.25 -10.82
N LEU A 278 -41.87 27.93 -10.80
CA LEU A 278 -41.13 26.99 -9.96
C LEU A 278 -39.64 26.98 -10.31
N ASN A 279 -39.30 26.90 -11.59
CA ASN A 279 -37.92 26.96 -12.09
C ASN A 279 -37.22 28.25 -11.68
N LYS A 280 -37.91 29.39 -11.74
CA LYS A 280 -37.36 30.67 -11.27
C LYS A 280 -37.06 30.65 -9.76
N LYS A 281 -37.97 30.09 -8.95
CA LYS A 281 -37.76 29.96 -7.50
C LYS A 281 -36.59 29.03 -7.18
N LEU A 282 -36.55 27.85 -7.81
CA LEU A 282 -35.48 26.87 -7.62
C LEU A 282 -34.13 27.42 -8.04
N SER A 283 -34.04 28.08 -9.20
CA SER A 283 -32.80 28.69 -9.69
C SER A 283 -32.29 29.79 -8.75
N ASN A 284 -33.18 30.66 -8.24
CA ASN A 284 -32.79 31.67 -7.26
C ASN A 284 -32.30 31.05 -5.94
N ASN A 285 -32.96 30.00 -5.46
CA ASN A 285 -32.54 29.29 -4.25
C ASN A 285 -31.16 28.64 -4.45
N LEU A 286 -30.99 27.93 -5.56
CA LEU A 286 -29.75 27.23 -5.89
C LEU A 286 -28.58 28.20 -6.04
N LYS A 287 -28.78 29.34 -6.71
CA LYS A 287 -27.77 30.39 -6.83
C LYS A 287 -27.26 30.87 -5.46
N ASN A 288 -28.17 31.06 -4.50
CA ASN A 288 -27.78 31.46 -3.15
C ASN A 288 -27.01 30.34 -2.43
N LEU A 289 -27.42 29.09 -2.59
CA LEU A 289 -26.74 27.94 -1.98
C LEU A 289 -25.35 27.73 -2.57
N VAL A 290 -25.20 27.80 -3.90
CA VAL A 290 -23.92 27.68 -4.60
C VAL A 290 -22.97 28.80 -4.19
N ALA A 291 -23.45 30.04 -4.06
CA ALA A 291 -22.64 31.17 -3.61
C ALA A 291 -22.15 31.06 -2.16
N ASN A 292 -22.83 30.24 -1.34
CA ASN A 292 -22.47 29.99 0.06
C ASN A 292 -21.63 28.73 0.25
N LEU A 293 -21.27 28.00 -0.83
CA LEU A 293 -20.36 26.88 -0.71
C LEU A 293 -18.95 27.39 -0.40
N ASP A 294 -18.35 26.80 0.63
CA ASP A 294 -16.98 27.11 1.05
C ASP A 294 -15.96 26.39 0.15
N VAL A 295 -16.05 26.58 -1.17
CA VAL A 295 -15.10 26.04 -2.14
C VAL A 295 -14.76 27.09 -3.20
N SER A 296 -13.49 27.12 -3.61
CA SER A 296 -13.08 27.95 -4.74
C SER A 296 -13.46 27.25 -6.06
N PHE A 297 -14.25 27.93 -6.88
CA PHE A 297 -14.58 27.53 -8.24
C PHE A 297 -13.66 28.18 -9.29
N GLU A 298 -12.50 28.71 -8.87
CA GLU A 298 -11.52 29.31 -9.79
C GLU A 298 -10.82 28.25 -10.65
N TYR A 299 -10.49 27.11 -10.05
CA TYR A 299 -9.81 25.99 -10.70
C TYR A 299 -10.64 24.71 -10.61
N SER A 300 -10.32 23.73 -11.45
CA SER A 300 -10.82 22.37 -11.25
C SER A 300 -10.23 21.79 -9.97
N PHE A 301 -10.96 20.94 -9.27
CA PHE A 301 -10.46 20.36 -8.01
C PHE A 301 -10.92 18.92 -7.79
N ILE A 302 -10.13 18.19 -7.00
CA ILE A 302 -10.48 16.90 -6.41
C ILE A 302 -10.50 17.09 -4.90
N TYR A 303 -11.56 16.65 -4.26
CA TYR A 303 -11.63 16.48 -2.81
C TYR A 303 -11.75 15.00 -2.47
N ILE A 304 -10.94 14.54 -1.51
CA ILE A 304 -10.95 13.18 -0.98
C ILE A 304 -11.08 13.28 0.54
N ASN A 305 -12.17 12.72 1.07
CA ASN A 305 -12.43 12.73 2.51
C ASN A 305 -11.36 11.92 3.26
N LYS A 306 -10.93 12.41 4.43
CA LYS A 306 -9.96 11.70 5.30
C LYS A 306 -10.41 10.28 5.66
N LYS A 307 -11.71 10.02 5.67
CA LYS A 307 -12.27 8.71 5.98
C LYS A 307 -11.80 7.65 4.98
N ILE A 308 -11.67 7.96 3.68
CA ILE A 308 -11.17 6.99 2.69
C ILE A 308 -9.77 6.52 3.07
N PHE A 309 -8.90 7.46 3.42
CA PHE A 309 -7.54 7.22 3.84
C PHE A 309 -7.46 6.39 5.13
N GLN A 310 -8.29 6.75 6.12
CA GLN A 310 -8.42 6.01 7.37
C GLN A 310 -8.99 4.60 7.15
N ASP A 311 -9.99 4.44 6.29
CA ASP A 311 -10.57 3.14 5.98
C ASP A 311 -9.52 2.25 5.31
N TYR A 312 -8.74 2.79 4.37
CA TYR A 312 -7.67 2.05 3.67
C TYR A 312 -6.57 1.58 4.62
N ILE A 313 -6.04 2.47 5.47
CA ILE A 313 -5.05 2.09 6.48
C ILE A 313 -5.67 1.14 7.50
N GLY A 314 -6.94 1.32 7.86
CA GLY A 314 -7.71 0.44 8.75
C GLY A 314 -7.83 -1.01 8.29
N LEU A 315 -7.72 -1.28 6.98
CA LEU A 315 -7.68 -2.65 6.40
C LEU A 315 -6.43 -3.43 6.86
N ILE A 316 -5.37 -2.71 7.25
CA ILE A 316 -4.08 -3.30 7.64
C ILE A 316 -4.08 -3.74 9.12
N GLY A 317 -4.96 -3.24 9.99
CA GLY A 317 -4.82 -3.56 11.43
C GLY A 317 -5.94 -3.23 12.41
N SER A 318 -7.15 -2.80 12.01
CA SER A 318 -8.14 -2.37 13.00
C SER A 318 -9.01 -3.51 13.59
N LYS A 319 -9.27 -3.45 14.91
CA LYS A 319 -10.28 -4.29 15.61
C LYS A 319 -11.73 -3.89 15.30
N GLN A 320 -11.94 -2.72 14.72
CA GLN A 320 -13.25 -2.05 14.67
C GLN A 320 -14.25 -2.62 13.65
N HIS A 321 -13.79 -3.38 12.66
CA HIS A 321 -14.68 -4.18 11.80
C HIS A 321 -14.74 -5.62 12.32
N SER A 322 -15.77 -5.91 13.10
CA SER A 322 -16.06 -7.20 13.73
C SER A 322 -16.71 -8.24 12.80
N GLN A 323 -16.77 -7.98 11.49
CA GLN A 323 -17.47 -8.86 10.54
C GLN A 323 -16.66 -9.31 9.32
N VAL A 324 -15.34 -9.07 9.29
CA VAL A 324 -14.54 -9.41 8.10
C VAL A 324 -13.35 -10.29 8.49
N ASP A 325 -13.40 -11.55 8.06
CA ASP A 325 -12.30 -12.54 8.10
C ASP A 325 -11.07 -12.11 7.25
N ASN A 326 -11.14 -10.94 6.60
CA ASN A 326 -10.14 -10.42 5.67
C ASN A 326 -9.17 -9.40 6.30
N LYS A 327 -8.59 -9.66 7.49
CA LYS A 327 -7.51 -8.81 8.04
C LYS A 327 -6.10 -9.35 7.72
N ILE A 328 -5.16 -8.51 7.27
CA ILE A 328 -3.74 -8.92 7.26
C ILE A 328 -3.20 -8.73 8.66
N THR A 329 -3.52 -9.67 9.54
CA THR A 329 -3.07 -9.64 10.94
C THR A 329 -1.77 -10.38 11.13
N SER A 330 -1.32 -11.18 10.16
CA SER A 330 -0.10 -11.97 10.34
C SER A 330 0.63 -12.35 9.07
N VAL A 331 1.96 -12.30 9.14
CA VAL A 331 2.90 -12.86 8.16
C VAL A 331 3.55 -14.07 8.80
N ASN A 332 3.42 -15.24 8.19
CA ASN A 332 4.12 -16.44 8.64
C ASN A 332 5.51 -16.49 7.98
N ILE A 333 6.53 -16.84 8.76
CA ILE A 333 7.92 -16.95 8.31
C ILE A 333 8.31 -18.40 8.47
N ASN A 334 8.81 -19.03 7.42
CA ASN A 334 9.38 -20.37 7.50
C ASN A 334 10.67 -20.42 6.69
N SER A 335 11.72 -21.04 7.21
CA SER A 335 12.86 -21.39 6.37
C SER A 335 12.47 -22.51 5.41
N THR A 336 12.99 -22.48 4.18
CA THR A 336 12.73 -23.51 3.16
C THR A 336 14.00 -24.22 2.70
N LYS A 337 15.15 -23.62 2.96
CA LYS A 337 16.44 -24.20 2.63
C LYS A 337 17.47 -23.68 3.59
N VAL A 338 18.33 -24.57 4.09
CA VAL A 338 19.43 -24.22 4.97
C VAL A 338 20.70 -24.87 4.43
N ASN A 339 21.80 -24.13 4.41
CA ASN A 339 23.11 -24.70 4.11
C ASN A 339 24.21 -24.06 4.96
N GLY A 340 25.22 -24.84 5.31
CA GLY A 340 26.40 -24.39 6.05
C GLY A 340 26.22 -24.33 7.57
N TYR A 341 27.12 -23.62 8.23
CA TYR A 341 27.17 -23.48 9.70
C TYR A 341 26.87 -22.03 10.09
N LEU A 342 25.96 -21.82 11.05
CA LEU A 342 25.66 -20.52 11.66
C LEU A 342 26.91 -19.90 12.31
N ALA A 343 27.75 -20.76 12.89
CA ALA A 343 29.04 -20.41 13.44
C ALA A 343 29.93 -21.64 13.36
N GLN A 344 31.16 -21.47 12.88
CA GLN A 344 32.15 -22.54 12.88
C GLN A 344 33.48 -21.99 13.39
N LYS A 345 34.03 -22.63 14.42
CA LYS A 345 35.39 -22.31 14.86
C LYS A 345 36.14 -23.55 15.27
N TYR A 346 37.38 -23.59 14.82
CA TYR A 346 38.32 -24.65 15.13
C TYR A 346 39.44 -24.12 16.02
N SER A 347 39.89 -24.96 16.94
CA SER A 347 41.11 -24.78 17.70
C SER A 347 41.92 -26.06 17.60
N SER A 348 43.14 -25.97 17.11
CA SER A 348 44.08 -27.09 17.15
C SER A 348 44.77 -27.11 18.51
N ASN A 349 44.85 -28.29 19.13
CA ASN A 349 45.82 -28.52 20.19
C ASN A 349 46.53 -29.87 19.98
N GLU A 350 47.68 -30.04 20.65
CA GLU A 350 48.55 -31.20 20.48
C GLU A 350 47.93 -32.51 21.01
N ILE A 351 46.93 -32.44 21.90
CA ILE A 351 46.40 -33.59 22.64
C ILE A 351 45.12 -34.17 22.01
N LEU A 352 44.21 -33.32 21.53
CA LEU A 352 42.91 -33.71 20.97
C LEU A 352 42.85 -33.52 19.45
N GLY A 353 43.91 -32.98 18.84
CA GLY A 353 43.91 -32.56 17.46
C GLY A 353 43.06 -31.30 17.26
N LEU A 354 42.37 -31.22 16.12
CA LEU A 354 41.50 -30.10 15.79
C LEU A 354 40.15 -30.26 16.51
N VAL A 355 39.91 -29.48 17.56
CA VAL A 355 38.61 -29.42 18.25
C VAL A 355 37.78 -28.30 17.61
N GLY A 356 36.56 -28.63 17.19
CA GLY A 356 35.63 -27.67 16.59
C GLY A 356 34.42 -27.44 17.47
N LEU A 357 33.98 -26.18 17.55
CA LEU A 357 32.59 -25.83 17.84
C LEU A 357 31.96 -25.46 16.51
N TYR A 358 30.85 -26.13 16.16
CA TYR A 358 30.03 -25.69 15.05
C TYR A 358 28.56 -25.76 15.39
N VAL A 359 27.82 -24.77 14.91
CA VAL A 359 26.38 -24.63 15.10
C VAL A 359 25.74 -24.60 13.73
N HIS A 360 24.73 -25.42 13.49
CA HIS A 360 23.93 -25.35 12.27
C HIS A 360 22.43 -25.38 12.59
N LEU A 361 21.60 -24.97 11.64
CA LEU A 361 20.16 -25.18 11.72
C LEU A 361 19.86 -26.66 11.43
N THR A 362 18.89 -27.25 12.14
CA THR A 362 18.69 -28.71 12.15
C THR A 362 18.16 -29.30 10.85
N LYS A 363 17.42 -28.50 10.06
CA LYS A 363 16.68 -28.90 8.86
C LYS A 363 16.24 -27.66 8.07
N ASP A 364 15.70 -27.87 6.87
CA ASP A 364 15.28 -26.79 5.98
C ASP A 364 14.17 -25.90 6.57
N ASP A 365 13.27 -26.45 7.40
CA ASP A 365 12.21 -25.74 8.14
C ASP A 365 12.58 -25.47 9.61
N ALA A 366 13.88 -25.32 9.90
CA ALA A 366 14.37 -25.08 11.25
C ALA A 366 13.96 -23.72 11.83
N ILE A 367 13.68 -22.71 11.00
CA ILE A 367 13.17 -21.40 11.44
C ILE A 367 11.69 -21.33 11.10
N THR A 368 10.87 -21.08 12.11
CA THR A 368 9.44 -20.78 11.95
C THR A 368 9.12 -19.53 12.74
N GLY A 369 8.13 -18.76 12.31
CA GLY A 369 7.76 -17.56 13.01
C GLY A 369 6.50 -16.94 12.47
N GLN A 370 6.01 -15.95 13.21
CA GLN A 370 4.86 -15.18 12.83
C GLN A 370 5.04 -13.73 13.31
N ILE A 371 4.98 -12.81 12.37
CA ILE A 371 4.83 -11.39 12.65
C ILE A 371 3.33 -11.12 12.67
N ARG A 372 2.81 -10.46 13.70
CA ARG A 372 1.40 -10.05 13.78
C ARG A 372 1.25 -8.56 14.02
N ILE A 373 0.25 -7.96 13.36
CA ILE A 373 -0.19 -6.60 13.67
C ILE A 373 -1.26 -6.73 14.76
N ASN A 374 -0.90 -6.40 15.99
CA ASN A 374 -1.75 -6.54 17.17
C ASN A 374 -2.82 -5.44 17.25
N ASP A 375 -2.41 -4.23 16.85
CA ASP A 375 -3.24 -3.03 16.91
C ASP A 375 -2.73 -1.98 15.92
N LEU A 376 -3.64 -1.13 15.48
CA LEU A 376 -3.39 -0.02 14.58
C LEU A 376 -4.20 1.18 15.06
N ASN A 377 -3.49 2.17 15.58
CA ASN A 377 -4.08 3.47 15.88
C ASN A 377 -3.72 4.44 14.76
N GLN A 378 -4.71 5.13 14.21
CA GLN A 378 -4.51 6.08 13.12
C GLN A 378 -5.21 7.39 13.43
N GLN A 379 -4.61 8.48 12.97
CA GLN A 379 -5.17 9.82 13.10
C GLN A 379 -4.87 10.60 11.83
N TRP A 380 -5.81 11.48 11.48
CA TRP A 380 -5.58 12.48 10.44
C TRP A 380 -4.91 13.71 11.07
N VAL A 381 -3.82 14.17 10.47
CA VAL A 381 -3.01 15.30 10.90
C VAL A 381 -3.09 16.38 9.83
N VAL A 382 -3.64 17.54 10.20
CA VAL A 382 -3.74 18.72 9.31
C VAL A 382 -2.34 19.09 8.81
N ASP A 383 -2.24 19.53 7.55
CA ASP A 383 -0.99 19.86 6.83
C ASP A 383 -0.02 18.70 6.57
N GLU A 384 -0.29 17.51 7.12
CA GLU A 384 0.52 16.31 6.90
C GLU A 384 -0.28 15.26 6.12
N GLY A 385 -1.34 14.69 6.68
CA GLY A 385 -2.09 13.59 6.09
C GLY A 385 -2.43 12.55 7.16
N ILE A 386 -1.98 11.30 6.98
CA ILE A 386 -2.27 10.22 7.94
C ILE A 386 -1.04 9.97 8.81
N ALA A 387 -1.22 9.91 10.12
CA ALA A 387 -0.25 9.31 11.03
C ALA A 387 -0.83 8.02 11.60
N ALA A 388 -0.05 6.95 11.64
CA ALA A 388 -0.47 5.67 12.20
C ALA A 388 0.61 5.05 13.08
N ASN A 389 0.19 4.41 14.15
CA ASN A 389 1.03 3.67 15.07
C ASN A 389 0.64 2.20 14.98
N LEU A 390 1.55 1.40 14.44
CA LEU A 390 1.41 -0.04 14.23
C LEU A 390 2.04 -0.76 15.41
N ASN A 391 1.24 -1.45 16.22
CA ASN A 391 1.76 -2.32 17.26
C ASN A 391 1.97 -3.71 16.65
N VAL A 392 3.23 -4.07 16.45
CA VAL A 392 3.64 -5.32 15.81
C VAL A 392 4.22 -6.24 16.87
N SER A 393 3.71 -7.48 16.95
CA SER A 393 4.41 -8.57 17.63
C SER A 393 5.14 -9.43 16.62
N ALA A 394 6.26 -10.01 17.01
CA ALA A 394 6.87 -11.10 16.28
C ALA A 394 7.19 -12.23 17.24
N ASN A 395 6.86 -13.46 16.85
CA ASN A 395 7.24 -14.68 17.54
C ASN A 395 8.05 -15.53 16.58
N ILE A 396 9.26 -15.92 16.93
CA ILE A 396 10.16 -16.71 16.09
C ILE A 396 10.70 -17.87 16.91
N SER A 397 10.76 -19.03 16.28
CA SER A 397 11.29 -20.28 16.80
C SER A 397 12.35 -20.78 15.82
N ALA A 398 13.59 -20.96 16.29
CA ALA A 398 14.65 -21.60 15.54
C ALA A 398 15.04 -22.93 16.19
N SER A 399 15.39 -23.92 15.39
CA SER A 399 15.95 -25.19 15.85
C SER A 399 17.41 -25.28 15.39
N ILE A 400 18.33 -25.17 16.33
CA ILE A 400 19.77 -25.29 16.06
C ILE A 400 20.29 -26.62 16.59
N ARG A 401 21.37 -27.12 16.00
CA ARG A 401 22.17 -28.20 16.57
C ARG A 401 23.62 -27.74 16.71
N ALA A 402 24.11 -27.83 17.93
CA ALA A 402 25.48 -27.48 18.29
C ALA A 402 26.29 -28.76 18.49
N PHE A 403 27.50 -28.76 17.97
CA PHE A 403 28.44 -29.86 18.13
C PHE A 403 29.71 -29.33 18.76
N ILE A 404 30.19 -30.05 19.77
CA ILE A 404 31.46 -29.80 20.42
C ILE A 404 32.22 -31.12 20.37
N GLY A 405 33.32 -31.16 19.60
CA GLY A 405 34.09 -32.39 19.51
C GLY A 405 35.40 -32.28 18.74
N PRO A 406 36.32 -33.22 18.97
CA PRO A 406 37.49 -33.39 18.11
C PRO A 406 37.02 -33.83 16.70
N ARG A 407 37.56 -33.19 15.66
CA ARG A 407 37.37 -33.61 14.27
C ARG A 407 38.25 -34.84 14.03
N VAL A 408 37.75 -36.01 14.43
CA VAL A 408 38.48 -37.27 14.23
C VAL A 408 38.60 -37.53 12.71
N MET A 409 39.81 -37.81 12.23
CA MET A 409 40.10 -38.20 10.84
C MET A 409 39.15 -39.33 10.42
N GLY A 410 38.08 -39.00 9.68
CA GLY A 410 36.99 -39.91 9.35
C GLY A 410 35.60 -39.28 9.34
N GLY A 411 35.43 -38.05 9.86
CA GLY A 411 34.19 -37.28 9.71
C GLY A 411 33.02 -37.73 10.58
N VAL A 412 33.26 -38.52 11.62
CA VAL A 412 32.21 -38.94 12.56
C VAL A 412 32.05 -37.86 13.63
N ASP A 413 31.01 -37.04 13.48
CA ASP A 413 30.63 -36.03 14.45
C ASP A 413 30.18 -36.69 15.76
N MET A 414 30.73 -36.25 16.89
CA MET A 414 30.21 -36.64 18.21
C MET A 414 28.76 -36.15 18.39
N ALA A 415 28.00 -36.76 19.30
CA ALA A 415 26.57 -36.47 19.48
C ALA A 415 26.27 -34.95 19.55
N GLY A 416 25.61 -34.42 18.52
CA GLY A 416 25.18 -33.03 18.46
C GLY A 416 23.97 -32.78 19.35
N ILE A 417 23.95 -31.62 19.99
CA ILE A 417 22.87 -31.19 20.89
C ILE A 417 21.92 -30.33 20.07
N THR A 418 20.67 -30.78 19.91
CA THR A 418 19.61 -29.97 19.32
C THR A 418 19.01 -29.08 20.40
N VAL A 419 18.92 -27.77 20.11
CA VAL A 419 18.33 -26.79 21.00
C VAL A 419 17.28 -25.98 20.25
N LYS A 420 16.11 -25.84 20.88
CA LYS A 420 15.06 -24.95 20.42
C LYS A 420 15.27 -23.56 21.01
N LEU A 421 15.12 -22.58 20.15
CA LEU A 421 15.39 -21.18 20.38
C LEU A 421 14.09 -20.44 20.12
N ASP A 422 13.38 -20.02 21.17
CA ASP A 422 12.12 -19.28 21.07
C ASP A 422 12.33 -17.82 21.45
N GLY A 423 11.80 -16.89 20.64
CA GLY A 423 11.87 -15.46 20.88
C GLY A 423 10.56 -14.77 20.54
N SER A 424 10.26 -13.73 21.30
CA SER A 424 9.09 -12.88 21.07
C SER A 424 9.46 -11.42 21.32
N THR A 425 8.80 -10.51 20.62
CA THR A 425 9.02 -9.07 20.76
C THR A 425 7.77 -8.32 20.36
N ASP A 426 7.53 -7.18 21.03
CA ASP A 426 6.44 -6.25 20.74
C ASP A 426 7.06 -4.88 20.49
N LYS A 427 6.71 -4.25 19.37
CA LYS A 427 7.21 -2.93 19.00
C LYS A 427 6.11 -2.09 18.38
N THR A 428 6.15 -0.80 18.69
CA THR A 428 5.33 0.20 18.02
C THR A 428 6.15 0.84 16.90
N VAL A 429 5.66 0.73 15.67
CA VAL A 429 6.22 1.40 14.50
C VAL A 429 5.31 2.58 14.17
N ASN A 430 5.85 3.79 14.24
CA ASN A 430 5.13 4.98 13.85
C ASN A 430 5.36 5.22 12.36
N THR A 431 4.30 5.49 11.62
CA THR A 431 4.34 5.84 10.20
C THR A 431 3.53 7.10 9.96
N LYS A 432 4.02 7.94 9.06
CA LYS A 432 3.30 9.11 8.56
C LYS A 432 3.25 9.04 7.04
N PHE A 433 2.11 9.34 6.47
CA PHE A 433 1.90 9.48 5.04
C PHE A 433 1.60 10.94 4.76
N LYS A 434 2.63 11.69 4.37
CA LYS A 434 2.54 13.12 4.15
C LYS A 434 2.19 13.43 2.70
N PHE A 435 1.20 14.29 2.47
CA PHE A 435 0.94 14.89 1.16
C PHE A 435 1.77 16.16 1.01
N SER A 436 2.37 16.36 -0.16
CA SER A 436 3.15 17.57 -0.44
C SER A 436 3.10 17.97 -1.90
N TYR A 437 2.99 19.28 -2.14
CA TYR A 437 3.19 19.88 -3.45
C TYR A 437 4.63 20.34 -3.59
N GLU A 438 5.38 19.79 -4.55
CA GLU A 438 6.81 20.06 -4.72
C GLU A 438 7.17 20.34 -6.18
N ASN A 439 8.13 21.23 -6.40
CA ASN A 439 8.72 21.47 -7.71
C ASN A 439 10.05 20.72 -7.82
N ILE A 440 10.11 19.69 -8.67
CA ILE A 440 11.30 18.87 -8.91
C ILE A 440 11.70 19.07 -10.37
N ASN A 441 12.90 19.62 -10.61
CA ASN A 441 13.40 19.92 -11.96
C ASN A 441 12.42 20.74 -12.82
N ASN A 442 11.86 21.82 -12.25
CA ASN A 442 10.91 22.71 -12.92
C ASN A 442 9.58 22.04 -13.32
N ARG A 443 9.22 20.96 -12.62
CA ARG A 443 7.97 20.21 -12.78
C ARG A 443 7.25 20.13 -11.46
N ASN A 444 5.93 20.28 -11.47
CA ASN A 444 5.12 20.29 -10.27
C ASN A 444 4.54 18.91 -10.00
N PHE A 445 4.75 18.42 -8.79
CA PHE A 445 4.29 17.13 -8.32
C PHE A 445 3.45 17.29 -7.07
N LEU A 446 2.36 16.54 -7.01
CA LEU A 446 1.70 16.19 -5.77
C LEU A 446 2.19 14.80 -5.37
N LEU A 447 2.88 14.73 -4.23
CA LEU A 447 3.54 13.52 -3.74
C LEU A 447 2.85 13.00 -2.47
N LEU A 448 2.80 11.67 -2.35
CA LEU A 448 2.59 10.95 -1.11
C LEU A 448 3.95 10.49 -0.58
N LYS A 449 4.37 11.03 0.56
CA LYS A 449 5.68 10.80 1.18
C LYS A 449 5.50 9.94 2.43
N PRO A 450 5.78 8.62 2.36
CA PRO A 450 5.83 7.79 3.54
C PRO A 450 7.07 8.15 4.39
N ASP A 451 6.87 8.35 5.69
CA ASP A 451 7.91 8.53 6.70
C ASP A 451 7.69 7.50 7.81
N ILE A 452 8.54 6.49 7.83
CA ILE A 452 8.52 5.44 8.85
C ILE A 452 9.56 5.77 9.92
N SER A 453 9.18 5.66 11.19
CA SER A 453 10.10 5.80 12.31
C SER A 453 11.13 4.67 12.32
N CYS A 454 12.39 5.00 12.58
CA CYS A 454 13.40 3.98 12.88
C CYS A 454 13.00 3.26 14.17
N ALA A 455 12.66 1.98 14.08
CA ALA A 455 12.31 1.15 15.22
C ALA A 455 13.17 -0.11 15.23
N ALA A 456 13.86 -0.35 16.34
CA ALA A 456 14.61 -1.59 16.53
C ALA A 456 13.68 -2.69 17.03
N ILE A 457 13.55 -3.76 16.24
CA ILE A 457 12.98 -5.03 16.67
C ILE A 457 14.08 -5.84 17.34
N ASP A 458 13.99 -5.96 18.66
CA ASP A 458 14.89 -6.79 19.46
C ASP A 458 14.23 -8.13 19.69
N LEU A 459 14.69 -9.16 18.98
CA LEU A 459 14.28 -10.54 19.17
C LEU A 459 15.32 -11.23 20.05
N LYS A 460 14.98 -11.41 21.33
CA LYS A 460 15.77 -12.23 22.24
C LYS A 460 15.30 -13.68 22.14
N VAL A 461 16.20 -14.56 21.76
CA VAL A 461 15.94 -15.98 21.55
C VAL A 461 16.80 -16.77 22.53
N GLU A 462 16.21 -17.58 23.41
CA GLU A 462 16.96 -18.33 24.43
C GLU A 462 16.71 -19.83 24.35
N THR A 463 17.67 -20.63 24.80
CA THR A 463 17.44 -22.03 25.12
C THR A 463 16.53 -22.15 26.33
N ASP A 464 15.82 -23.28 26.46
CA ASP A 464 14.95 -23.58 27.60
C ASP A 464 15.72 -23.82 28.92
N GLY A 465 17.06 -23.70 28.89
CA GLY A 465 17.94 -23.96 30.04
C GLY A 465 17.98 -25.43 30.45
N LYS A 466 17.53 -26.35 29.59
CA LYS A 466 17.52 -27.78 29.86
C LYS A 466 18.35 -28.51 28.82
N TRP A 467 19.22 -29.39 29.30
CA TRP A 467 20.00 -30.29 28.47
C TRP A 467 19.42 -31.68 28.62
N ALA A 468 18.82 -32.21 27.56
CA ALA A 468 18.28 -33.57 27.50
C ALA A 468 19.28 -34.56 26.88
N TRP A 469 19.42 -35.74 27.48
CA TRP A 469 20.10 -36.91 26.91
C TRP A 469 19.19 -38.15 27.03
N LYS A 470 19.60 -39.28 26.47
CA LYS A 470 18.75 -40.51 26.36
C LYS A 470 18.17 -41.05 27.68
N SER A 471 18.65 -40.59 28.83
CA SER A 471 18.30 -41.10 30.17
C SER A 471 17.95 -40.01 31.20
N GLY A 472 17.78 -38.73 30.79
CA GLY A 472 17.43 -37.66 31.72
C GLY A 472 17.57 -36.25 31.13
N TRP A 473 17.34 -35.25 31.98
CA TRP A 473 17.63 -33.84 31.67
C TRP A 473 18.42 -33.20 32.82
N THR A 474 19.29 -32.22 32.53
CA THR A 474 19.95 -31.37 33.53
C THR A 474 19.71 -29.89 33.22
N LYS A 475 19.83 -29.02 34.23
CA LYS A 475 19.78 -27.56 34.02
C LYS A 475 21.12 -27.08 33.49
N VAL A 476 21.10 -26.26 32.45
CA VAL A 476 22.27 -25.55 31.91
C VAL A 476 22.01 -24.06 31.87
N PRO A 477 23.05 -23.21 31.94
CA PRO A 477 22.90 -21.79 31.65
C PRO A 477 22.21 -21.61 30.31
N LYS A 478 21.21 -20.73 30.25
CA LYS A 478 20.53 -20.41 29.01
C LYS A 478 21.53 -19.81 28.03
N ILE A 479 21.55 -20.34 26.82
CA ILE A 479 22.29 -19.72 25.71
C ILE A 479 21.27 -18.87 24.96
N GLY A 480 21.56 -17.61 24.76
CA GLY A 480 20.68 -16.68 24.08
C GLY A 480 21.31 -16.08 22.85
N ILE A 481 20.51 -15.68 21.87
CA ILE A 481 20.91 -14.77 20.81
C ILE A 481 19.88 -13.65 20.80
N THR A 482 20.33 -12.41 20.94
CA THR A 482 19.50 -11.24 20.68
C THR A 482 19.80 -10.75 19.27
N PHE A 483 18.80 -10.83 18.40
CA PHE A 483 18.82 -10.23 17.08
C PHE A 483 18.14 -8.88 17.16
N GLN A 484 18.84 -7.82 16.80
CA GLN A 484 18.27 -6.50 16.63
C GLN A 484 18.18 -6.23 15.13
N GLN A 485 16.95 -6.04 14.62
CA GLN A 485 16.69 -5.63 13.24
C GLN A 485 16.05 -4.24 13.21
N LEU A 486 16.56 -3.33 12.41
CA LEU A 486 15.99 -1.99 12.25
C LEU A 486 14.88 -1.98 11.19
N ILE A 487 13.68 -1.56 11.58
CA ILE A 487 12.61 -1.17 10.66
C ILE A 487 12.70 0.32 10.37
N GLY A 488 12.41 0.70 9.12
CA GLY A 488 12.37 2.11 8.67
C GLY A 488 13.70 2.65 8.16
N ASN A 489 14.74 1.80 8.09
CA ASN A 489 16.00 2.14 7.43
C ASN A 489 15.88 2.08 5.89
N ASP A 490 14.96 1.27 5.38
CA ASP A 490 14.65 1.21 3.96
C ASP A 490 13.95 2.49 3.53
N PHE A 491 14.52 3.11 2.52
CA PHE A 491 13.91 4.25 1.86
C PHE A 491 12.68 3.78 1.08
N ILE A 492 11.51 4.28 1.47
CA ILE A 492 10.28 4.08 0.70
C ILE A 492 10.12 5.28 -0.22
N GLU A 493 10.11 5.01 -1.52
CA GLU A 493 10.02 6.06 -2.54
C GLU A 493 8.69 6.81 -2.42
N PRO A 494 8.69 8.15 -2.47
CA PRO A 494 7.47 8.92 -2.60
C PRO A 494 6.70 8.53 -3.87
N VAL A 495 5.39 8.48 -3.76
CA VAL A 495 4.49 8.16 -4.89
C VAL A 495 3.91 9.46 -5.44
N ALA A 496 4.06 9.71 -6.74
CA ALA A 496 3.37 10.82 -7.40
C ALA A 496 1.88 10.49 -7.56
N ILE A 497 1.03 11.34 -6.98
CA ILE A 497 -0.43 11.27 -7.12
C ILE A 497 -0.86 12.01 -8.38
N LEU A 498 -0.34 13.22 -8.58
CA LEU A 498 -0.56 14.05 -9.77
C LEU A 498 0.76 14.72 -10.15
N SER A 499 0.94 14.96 -11.44
CA SER A 499 2.06 15.72 -11.96
C SER A 499 1.69 16.43 -13.25
N ASP A 500 2.42 17.49 -13.58
CA ASP A 500 2.29 18.19 -14.86
C ASP A 500 2.94 17.43 -16.05
N TYR A 501 3.17 16.11 -15.90
CA TYR A 501 3.52 15.26 -17.02
C TYR A 501 2.37 15.15 -18.01
N ARG A 502 2.75 15.08 -19.27
CA ARG A 502 1.83 14.88 -20.38
C ARG A 502 1.49 13.41 -20.49
N SER A 503 0.25 13.13 -20.86
CA SER A 503 -0.23 11.81 -21.24
C SER A 503 -0.82 11.84 -22.63
N VAL A 504 -0.61 10.78 -23.39
CA VAL A 504 -1.09 10.66 -24.77
C VAL A 504 -2.19 9.63 -24.81
N SER A 505 -3.23 9.91 -25.59
CA SER A 505 -4.18 8.90 -26.04
C SER A 505 -4.33 9.04 -27.55
N GLN A 506 -4.39 7.90 -28.24
CA GLN A 506 -4.81 7.89 -29.63
C GLN A 506 -6.27 8.30 -29.69
N ALA A 507 -6.58 9.22 -30.60
CA ALA A 507 -7.94 9.67 -30.82
C ALA A 507 -8.69 8.60 -31.62
N ASP A 508 -9.23 7.62 -30.91
CA ASP A 508 -10.08 6.59 -31.50
C ASP A 508 -11.54 6.87 -31.13
N PHE A 509 -12.36 7.14 -32.15
CA PHE A 509 -13.81 7.16 -31.99
C PHE A 509 -14.35 5.86 -32.56
N ASP A 510 -14.93 5.07 -31.67
CA ASP A 510 -15.64 3.86 -32.02
C ASP A 510 -16.69 4.22 -33.07
N ASN A 511 -16.46 3.78 -34.32
CA ASN A 511 -17.17 4.17 -35.53
C ASN A 511 -18.57 3.48 -35.60
N THR A 512 -19.29 3.54 -34.49
CA THR A 512 -20.48 2.77 -34.12
C THR A 512 -21.75 3.22 -34.84
N SER A 513 -21.70 4.33 -35.57
CA SER A 513 -22.81 4.73 -36.44
C SER A 513 -22.75 4.00 -37.78
N GLU A 514 -23.78 3.22 -38.09
CA GLU A 514 -23.96 2.64 -39.43
C GLU A 514 -24.04 3.73 -40.53
N ASP A 515 -24.46 4.93 -40.15
CA ASP A 515 -24.82 6.00 -41.09
C ASP A 515 -23.70 7.00 -41.31
N PHE A 516 -22.81 7.17 -40.34
CA PHE A 516 -21.77 8.21 -40.37
C PHE A 516 -20.40 7.64 -40.06
N GLU A 517 -19.42 8.06 -40.85
CA GLU A 517 -17.99 7.93 -40.59
C GLU A 517 -17.50 9.19 -39.89
N ILE A 518 -16.82 9.04 -38.75
CA ILE A 518 -16.20 10.16 -38.04
C ILE A 518 -14.76 10.32 -38.56
N GLU A 519 -14.44 11.48 -39.12
CA GLU A 519 -13.11 11.87 -39.59
C GLU A 519 -12.60 13.02 -38.68
N LEU A 520 -11.56 12.76 -37.89
CA LEU A 520 -10.87 13.77 -37.09
C LEU A 520 -9.78 14.48 -37.92
N ASP A 521 -9.42 15.71 -37.53
CA ASP A 521 -8.25 16.41 -38.07
C ASP A 521 -6.96 16.12 -37.27
N TYR A 522 -7.05 15.24 -36.26
CA TYR A 522 -5.95 14.81 -35.39
C TYR A 522 -6.00 13.31 -35.09
N ASP A 523 -4.84 12.72 -34.87
CA ASP A 523 -4.65 11.30 -34.55
C ASP A 523 -4.43 11.10 -33.04
N TYR A 524 -3.99 12.13 -32.31
CA TYR A 524 -3.66 12.03 -30.89
C TYR A 524 -4.18 13.22 -30.07
N LEU A 525 -4.51 12.93 -28.81
CA LEU A 525 -4.80 13.90 -27.76
C LEU A 525 -3.73 13.82 -26.68
N VAL A 526 -3.15 14.97 -26.35
CA VAL A 526 -2.19 15.13 -25.27
C VAL A 526 -2.86 15.83 -24.09
N TYR A 527 -2.98 15.14 -22.98
CA TYR A 527 -3.57 15.63 -21.73
C TYR A 527 -2.46 16.06 -20.78
N THR A 528 -2.67 17.14 -20.05
CA THR A 528 -1.81 17.54 -18.93
C THR A 528 -2.70 17.92 -17.76
N ILE A 529 -2.38 17.47 -16.54
CA ILE A 529 -3.05 17.91 -15.33
C ILE A 529 -2.03 18.69 -14.51
N LYS A 530 -2.13 20.02 -14.48
CA LYS A 530 -1.18 20.86 -13.75
C LYS A 530 -1.68 21.09 -12.33
N PRO A 531 -1.13 20.42 -11.30
CA PRO A 531 -1.51 20.71 -9.93
C PRO A 531 -1.15 22.15 -9.58
N LYS A 532 -2.08 22.84 -8.92
CA LYS A 532 -2.01 24.26 -8.57
C LYS A 532 -1.81 24.47 -7.09
N ASP A 533 -2.60 23.76 -6.30
CA ASP A 533 -2.60 23.91 -4.85
C ASP A 533 -3.00 22.61 -4.17
N LEU A 534 -2.58 22.47 -2.92
CA LEU A 534 -2.85 21.35 -2.04
C LEU A 534 -3.23 21.88 -0.66
N ASP A 535 -4.45 21.56 -0.22
CA ASP A 535 -4.88 21.79 1.16
C ASP A 535 -5.17 20.45 1.85
N VAL A 536 -4.45 20.19 2.94
CA VAL A 536 -4.63 19.01 3.80
C VAL A 536 -5.42 19.45 5.03
N SER A 537 -6.70 19.72 4.80
CA SER A 537 -7.62 20.25 5.81
C SER A 537 -8.01 19.22 6.88
N LYS A 538 -8.77 19.66 7.89
CA LYS A 538 -9.36 18.76 8.89
C LYS A 538 -10.37 17.75 8.32
N GLU A 539 -10.97 18.00 7.15
CA GLU A 539 -11.99 17.13 6.55
C GLU A 539 -11.39 16.14 5.55
N GLY A 540 -10.28 16.50 4.92
CA GLY A 540 -9.61 15.65 3.95
C GLY A 540 -8.64 16.42 3.06
N LEU A 541 -8.34 15.82 1.92
CA LEU A 541 -7.40 16.31 0.93
C LEU A 541 -8.13 17.09 -0.16
N PHE A 542 -7.77 18.35 -0.36
CA PHE A 542 -8.28 19.18 -1.46
C PHE A 542 -7.13 19.52 -2.42
N ILE A 543 -7.32 19.20 -3.69
CA ILE A 543 -6.30 19.34 -4.72
C ILE A 543 -6.87 20.20 -5.84
N SER A 544 -6.32 21.39 -6.04
CA SER A 544 -6.67 22.24 -7.19
C SER A 544 -5.75 21.93 -8.36
N PHE A 545 -6.29 21.91 -9.57
CA PHE A 545 -5.50 21.65 -10.78
C PHE A 545 -6.12 22.31 -12.03
N ASN A 546 -5.27 22.50 -13.05
CA ASN A 546 -5.69 22.96 -14.37
C ASN A 546 -5.43 21.85 -15.38
N PRO A 547 -6.47 21.20 -15.91
CA PRO A 547 -6.29 20.31 -17.04
C PRO A 547 -6.04 21.14 -18.30
N SER A 548 -5.26 20.60 -19.24
CA SER A 548 -5.12 21.13 -20.59
C SER A 548 -5.05 20.01 -21.60
N ILE A 549 -5.60 20.23 -22.79
CA ILE A 549 -5.70 19.23 -23.86
C ILE A 549 -5.20 19.83 -25.17
N LEU A 550 -4.22 19.15 -25.78
CA LEU A 550 -3.64 19.53 -27.06
C LEU A 550 -3.93 18.45 -28.11
N LYS A 551 -4.43 18.88 -29.27
CA LYS A 551 -4.58 18.05 -30.47
C LYS A 551 -3.25 17.97 -31.22
N THR A 552 -2.81 16.79 -31.65
CA THR A 552 -1.56 16.65 -32.41
C THR A 552 -1.56 15.46 -33.39
N ASN A 553 -0.79 15.61 -34.47
CA ASN A 553 -0.39 14.55 -35.41
C ASN A 553 1.13 14.32 -35.37
N ASP A 554 1.85 15.03 -34.49
CA ASP A 554 3.31 14.97 -34.41
C ASP A 554 3.75 13.75 -33.59
N ILE A 555 4.13 12.69 -34.28
CA ILE A 555 4.65 11.45 -33.70
C ILE A 555 5.91 11.70 -32.86
N SER A 556 6.76 12.66 -33.25
CA SER A 556 8.00 12.95 -32.50
C SER A 556 7.71 13.56 -31.12
N LEU A 557 6.64 14.34 -31.02
CA LEU A 557 6.12 14.83 -29.74
C LEU A 557 5.59 13.66 -28.89
N ILE A 558 4.90 12.69 -29.50
CA ILE A 558 4.40 11.49 -28.80
C ILE A 558 5.56 10.68 -28.22
N ASP A 559 6.55 10.36 -29.04
CA ASP A 559 7.75 9.61 -28.60
C ASP A 559 8.46 10.33 -27.43
N THR A 560 8.51 11.66 -27.47
CA THR A 560 9.09 12.47 -26.40
C THR A 560 8.27 12.35 -25.11
N ILE A 561 6.94 12.41 -25.19
CA ILE A 561 6.06 12.31 -24.02
C ILE A 561 6.12 10.90 -23.42
N GLU A 562 6.10 9.86 -24.24
CA GLU A 562 6.21 8.48 -23.76
C GLU A 562 7.54 8.25 -23.04
N LYS A 563 8.65 8.78 -23.59
CA LYS A 563 9.95 8.74 -22.92
C LYS A 563 9.93 9.50 -21.60
N GLU A 564 9.37 10.71 -21.57
CA GLU A 564 9.17 11.49 -20.33
C GLU A 564 8.41 10.66 -19.27
N GLN A 565 7.34 9.95 -19.66
CA GLN A 565 6.57 9.09 -18.76
C GLN A 565 7.36 7.87 -18.26
N THR A 566 8.30 7.32 -19.02
CA THR A 566 9.14 6.22 -18.52
C THR A 566 10.21 6.68 -17.52
N ASP A 567 10.59 7.96 -17.56
CA ASP A 567 11.68 8.50 -16.75
C ASP A 567 11.20 9.23 -15.48
N TYR A 568 9.91 9.53 -15.32
CA TYR A 568 9.42 10.28 -14.15
C TYR A 568 9.63 9.53 -12.82
N SER A 569 9.43 8.21 -12.79
CA SER A 569 9.62 7.43 -11.55
C SER A 569 11.07 7.44 -11.11
N LYS A 570 12.00 7.29 -12.07
CA LYS A 570 13.44 7.42 -11.84
C LYS A 570 13.81 8.82 -11.37
N LEU A 571 13.16 9.86 -11.89
CA LEU A 571 13.41 11.24 -11.47
C LEU A 571 13.08 11.44 -9.99
N ILE A 572 11.91 10.97 -9.53
CA ILE A 572 11.50 11.04 -8.12
C ILE A 572 12.44 10.21 -7.24
N ALA A 573 12.72 8.96 -7.63
CA ALA A 573 13.62 8.08 -6.91
C ALA A 573 15.02 8.72 -6.76
N ASN A 574 15.58 9.27 -7.84
CA ASN A 574 16.89 9.92 -7.83
C ASN A 574 16.91 11.16 -6.92
N TYR A 575 15.89 12.02 -7.01
CA TYR A 575 15.79 13.24 -6.18
C TYR A 575 15.80 12.92 -4.68
N TYR A 576 15.15 11.82 -4.28
CA TYR A 576 15.05 11.43 -2.88
C TYR A 576 16.10 10.42 -2.39
N SER A 577 16.80 9.75 -3.30
CA SER A 577 17.86 8.78 -2.96
C SER A 577 18.98 9.38 -2.10
N GLY A 578 19.22 10.69 -2.19
CA GLY A 578 20.20 11.42 -1.38
C GLY A 578 19.71 11.82 0.03
N ASN A 579 18.41 11.67 0.31
CA ASN A 579 17.76 12.08 1.56
C ASN A 579 17.39 10.89 2.45
N LYS A 580 18.14 9.78 2.36
CA LYS A 580 17.90 8.61 3.22
C LYS A 580 18.04 9.02 4.68
N LYS A 581 16.98 8.80 5.45
CA LYS A 581 16.99 8.98 6.90
C LYS A 581 18.02 8.04 7.49
N SER A 582 19.07 8.58 8.11
CA SER A 582 20.05 7.75 8.79
C SER A 582 19.41 7.18 10.06
N CYS A 583 19.03 5.91 10.05
CA CYS A 583 18.75 5.21 11.30
C CYS A 583 20.06 5.01 12.09
N PRO A 584 19.99 4.82 13.43
CA PRO A 584 21.17 4.49 14.23
C PRO A 584 21.92 3.27 13.69
N ASP A 585 23.23 3.18 13.91
CA ASP A 585 24.06 2.13 13.32
C ASP A 585 23.63 0.71 13.74
N SER A 586 23.15 0.02 12.70
CA SER A 586 23.14 -1.40 12.35
C SER A 586 22.31 -2.37 13.17
N ASP A 587 21.82 -3.38 12.44
CA ASP A 587 21.43 -4.66 12.98
C ASP A 587 22.57 -5.25 13.82
N ARG A 588 22.23 -5.87 14.95
CA ARG A 588 23.21 -6.42 15.90
C ARG A 588 22.79 -7.81 16.32
N VAL A 589 23.72 -8.75 16.23
CA VAL A 589 23.60 -10.06 16.84
C VAL A 589 24.44 -10.06 18.11
N LYS A 590 23.78 -10.17 19.26
CA LYS A 590 24.44 -10.39 20.55
C LYS A 590 24.22 -11.82 20.98
N VAL A 591 25.22 -12.47 21.54
CA VAL A 591 25.08 -13.82 22.10
C VAL A 591 25.18 -13.74 23.62
N HIS A 592 24.32 -14.47 24.32
CA HIS A 592 24.22 -14.48 25.76
C HIS A 592 24.52 -15.88 26.32
N LEU A 593 25.19 -15.97 27.46
CA LEU A 593 25.36 -17.20 28.24
C LEU A 593 25.01 -16.89 29.71
N GLY A 594 23.80 -17.23 30.14
CA GLY A 594 23.26 -16.72 31.41
C GLY A 594 23.22 -15.19 31.40
N ASP A 595 23.79 -14.55 32.43
CA ASP A 595 23.83 -13.08 32.55
C ASP A 595 25.01 -12.44 31.79
N LEU A 596 25.82 -13.22 31.08
CA LEU A 596 26.97 -12.72 30.31
C LEU A 596 26.54 -12.37 28.89
N GLU A 597 26.66 -11.10 28.50
CA GLU A 597 26.54 -10.66 27.11
C GLU A 597 27.90 -10.69 26.42
N PHE A 598 27.96 -11.23 25.21
CA PHE A 598 29.15 -11.22 24.38
C PHE A 598 28.88 -10.48 23.07
N GLY A 599 29.72 -9.50 22.78
CA GLY A 599 29.64 -8.71 21.55
C GLY A 599 30.20 -9.45 20.33
N PRO A 600 30.09 -8.86 19.13
CA PRO A 600 30.61 -9.41 17.87
C PRO A 600 32.15 -9.57 17.81
N ASN A 601 32.87 -9.20 18.87
CA ASN A 601 34.33 -9.15 18.97
C ASN A 601 34.99 -10.47 19.45
N ASN A 602 34.42 -11.63 19.12
CA ASN A 602 34.98 -12.95 19.49
C ASN A 602 35.12 -13.21 21.01
N GLU A 603 34.31 -12.55 21.85
CA GLU A 603 34.46 -12.64 23.32
C GLU A 603 34.08 -14.03 23.88
N ILE A 604 33.10 -14.71 23.27
CA ILE A 604 32.77 -16.12 23.59
C ILE A 604 33.96 -17.03 23.38
N ILE A 605 34.74 -16.76 22.33
CA ILE A 605 35.87 -17.59 21.99
C ILE A 605 37.02 -17.31 22.94
N LYS A 606 37.26 -16.05 23.31
CA LYS A 606 38.20 -15.77 24.40
C LYS A 606 37.78 -16.52 25.66
N PHE A 607 36.50 -16.52 26.01
CA PHE A 607 36.00 -17.26 27.17
C PHE A 607 36.21 -18.79 27.06
N ILE A 608 35.80 -19.42 25.94
CA ILE A 608 35.93 -20.87 25.73
C ILE A 608 37.39 -21.28 25.56
N THR A 609 38.18 -20.55 24.79
CA THR A 609 39.60 -20.84 24.55
C THR A 609 40.43 -20.58 25.79
N ASN A 610 40.18 -19.51 26.56
CA ASN A 610 40.85 -19.28 27.85
C ASN A 610 40.45 -20.36 28.86
N GLY A 611 39.16 -20.66 28.98
CA GLY A 611 38.70 -21.73 29.86
C GLY A 611 39.29 -23.08 29.48
N TRP A 612 39.31 -23.44 28.20
CA TRP A 612 39.90 -24.71 27.78
C TRP A 612 41.42 -24.73 27.93
N ASN A 613 42.13 -23.65 27.61
CA ASN A 613 43.56 -23.52 27.90
C ASN A 613 43.83 -23.64 29.39
N ASP A 614 42.98 -23.09 30.25
CA ASP A 614 43.10 -23.20 31.70
C ASP A 614 42.88 -24.66 32.19
N ILE A 615 42.01 -25.43 31.52
CA ILE A 615 41.81 -26.88 31.79
C ILE A 615 43.01 -27.71 31.34
N VAL A 616 43.60 -27.39 30.19
CA VAL A 616 44.63 -28.22 29.55
C VAL A 616 46.04 -27.87 29.99
N ASN A 617 46.37 -26.57 30.09
CA ASN A 617 47.73 -26.08 30.37
C ASN A 617 47.91 -25.62 31.84
N GLY A 618 46.83 -25.65 32.62
CA GLY A 618 46.78 -25.11 33.97
C GLY A 618 46.53 -23.59 33.98
N PRO A 619 45.96 -23.05 35.07
CA PRO A 619 45.63 -21.63 35.22
C PRO A 619 46.81 -20.67 35.03
N GLY A 620 46.70 -19.72 34.10
CA GLY A 620 47.48 -18.48 34.13
C GLY A 620 46.88 -17.44 35.10
N ASP A 621 47.58 -16.33 35.35
CA ASP A 621 47.20 -15.32 36.35
C ASP A 621 45.84 -14.61 36.11
N ASN A 622 45.26 -14.70 34.91
CA ASN A 622 43.97 -14.12 34.53
C ASN A 622 42.92 -15.22 34.18
N ASN A 623 42.61 -16.08 35.14
CA ASN A 623 41.81 -17.28 34.90
C ASN A 623 40.29 -17.03 34.91
N ASP A 624 39.59 -17.41 33.83
CA ASP A 624 38.12 -17.24 33.68
C ASP A 624 37.32 -18.43 34.22
N ILE A 625 37.91 -19.63 34.29
CA ILE A 625 37.34 -20.81 34.95
C ILE A 625 37.32 -20.68 36.46
N VAL A 626 38.34 -20.10 37.07
CA VAL A 626 38.39 -19.82 38.52
C VAL A 626 37.31 -18.78 38.86
N LYS A 627 37.07 -17.77 38.02
CA LYS A 627 35.96 -16.83 38.21
C LYS A 627 34.59 -17.51 38.05
N MET A 628 34.45 -18.42 37.09
CA MET A 628 33.22 -19.21 36.91
C MET A 628 33.00 -20.20 38.07
N LEU A 629 34.06 -20.87 38.55
CA LEU A 629 34.04 -21.78 39.69
C LEU A 629 33.87 -21.04 41.02
N ASP A 630 34.38 -19.81 41.17
CA ASP A 630 34.10 -18.93 42.31
C ASP A 630 32.64 -18.49 42.31
N LYS A 631 32.07 -18.15 41.13
CA LYS A 631 30.63 -17.86 41.00
C LYS A 631 29.76 -19.09 41.24
N LEU A 632 30.12 -20.26 40.71
CA LEU A 632 29.44 -21.53 40.97
C LEU A 632 29.60 -21.98 42.43
N GLY A 633 30.77 -21.75 43.04
CA GLY A 633 31.02 -21.96 44.47
C GLY A 633 30.20 -21.01 45.34
N GLY A 634 29.95 -19.79 44.87
CA GLY A 634 28.97 -18.87 45.45
C GLY A 634 27.53 -19.40 45.38
N ILE A 635 27.13 -20.00 44.27
CA ILE A 635 25.80 -20.62 44.09
C ILE A 635 25.65 -21.89 44.96
N ILE A 636 26.70 -22.70 45.08
CA ILE A 636 26.73 -23.89 45.95
C ILE A 636 26.63 -23.50 47.44
N ASN A 637 27.08 -22.29 47.83
CA ASN A 637 26.88 -21.78 49.20
C ASN A 637 25.40 -21.44 49.50
N GLU A 638 24.54 -21.28 48.50
CA GLU A 638 23.14 -20.87 48.69
C GLU A 638 22.13 -22.02 48.61
N THR A 639 22.52 -23.21 48.14
CA THR A 639 21.61 -24.37 48.00
C THR A 639 22.13 -25.64 48.70
N THR A 640 21.39 -26.14 49.69
CA THR A 640 21.77 -27.29 50.56
C THR A 640 21.46 -28.69 50.00
N ILE A 641 21.14 -28.86 48.72
CA ILE A 641 20.77 -30.18 48.16
C ILE A 641 21.60 -30.49 46.92
N ILE A 642 22.58 -31.39 47.07
CA ILE A 642 23.26 -32.06 45.95
C ILE A 642 22.36 -33.21 45.52
N ASP A 643 21.82 -33.16 44.31
CA ASP A 643 20.93 -34.19 43.77
C ASP A 643 21.69 -35.31 43.03
N ASP A 644 20.96 -36.38 42.72
CA ASP A 644 21.45 -37.56 42.00
C ASP A 644 22.12 -37.21 40.67
N VAL A 645 21.60 -36.19 40.00
CA VAL A 645 22.04 -35.74 38.68
C VAL A 645 23.39 -35.02 38.76
N SER A 646 23.61 -34.21 39.78
CA SER A 646 24.89 -33.52 40.03
C SER A 646 26.02 -34.52 40.30
N VAL A 647 25.72 -35.60 41.03
CA VAL A 647 26.67 -36.68 41.29
C VAL A 647 27.01 -37.44 40.00
N ASP A 648 26.01 -37.75 39.18
CA ASP A 648 26.20 -38.51 37.94
C ASP A 648 26.92 -37.70 36.85
N ALA A 649 26.63 -36.40 36.73
CA ALA A 649 27.37 -35.49 35.85
C ALA A 649 28.86 -35.41 36.27
N MET A 650 29.12 -35.30 37.58
CA MET A 650 30.50 -35.28 38.10
C MET A 650 31.24 -36.60 37.85
N LYS A 651 30.54 -37.74 37.94
CA LYS A 651 31.09 -39.05 37.57
C LYS A 651 31.39 -39.15 36.08
N GLU A 652 30.55 -38.62 35.20
CA GLU A 652 30.82 -38.60 33.76
C GLU A 652 32.01 -37.71 33.41
N ILE A 653 32.10 -36.50 33.98
CA ILE A 653 33.25 -35.61 33.85
C ILE A 653 34.53 -36.31 34.32
N THR A 654 34.45 -37.02 35.45
CA THR A 654 35.57 -37.80 35.99
C THR A 654 35.96 -38.95 35.07
N ARG A 655 35.01 -39.74 34.54
CA ARG A 655 35.28 -40.82 33.59
C ARG A 655 35.87 -40.29 32.28
N PHE A 656 35.39 -39.15 31.81
CA PHE A 656 35.95 -38.49 30.63
C PHE A 656 37.41 -38.06 30.89
N ALA A 657 37.69 -37.45 32.05
CA ALA A 657 39.06 -37.11 32.46
C ALA A 657 39.95 -38.37 32.60
N GLU A 658 39.46 -39.45 33.20
CA GLU A 658 40.17 -40.74 33.28
C GLU A 658 40.52 -41.29 31.91
N LYS A 659 39.58 -41.23 30.97
CA LYS A 659 39.76 -41.74 29.60
C LYS A 659 40.72 -40.88 28.79
N THR A 660 40.70 -39.56 29.00
CA THR A 660 41.40 -38.59 28.15
C THR A 660 42.79 -38.24 28.69
N MET A 661 42.91 -38.09 30.01
CA MET A 661 44.13 -37.64 30.69
C MET A 661 44.84 -38.79 31.42
N GLY A 662 44.20 -39.96 31.52
CA GLY A 662 44.69 -41.11 32.27
C GLY A 662 44.26 -41.08 33.74
N LYS A 663 44.03 -42.26 34.31
CA LYS A 663 43.59 -42.44 35.71
C LYS A 663 44.54 -41.85 36.76
N ASN A 664 45.82 -41.75 36.41
CA ASN A 664 46.86 -41.28 37.33
C ASN A 664 47.16 -39.78 37.18
N ASN A 665 46.48 -39.07 36.27
CA ASN A 665 46.61 -37.62 36.14
C ASN A 665 46.02 -36.92 37.39
N GLU A 666 46.70 -35.88 37.87
CA GLU A 666 46.29 -35.17 39.09
C GLU A 666 44.90 -34.53 38.95
N THR A 667 44.54 -34.02 37.78
CA THR A 667 43.18 -33.49 37.49
C THR A 667 42.15 -34.60 37.63
N THR A 668 42.43 -35.78 37.07
CA THR A 668 41.57 -36.97 37.19
C THR A 668 41.42 -37.42 38.64
N LYS A 669 42.49 -37.40 39.44
CA LYS A 669 42.45 -37.75 40.87
C LYS A 669 41.60 -36.76 41.67
N VAL A 670 41.72 -35.47 41.38
CA VAL A 670 40.94 -34.41 42.03
C VAL A 670 39.45 -34.54 41.69
N LEU A 671 39.10 -34.70 40.40
CA LEU A 671 37.72 -34.90 39.96
C LEU A 671 37.10 -36.16 40.59
N ASN A 672 37.88 -37.26 40.67
CA ASN A 672 37.50 -38.47 41.40
C ASN A 672 37.24 -38.22 42.89
N SER A 673 38.05 -37.39 43.55
CA SER A 673 37.87 -37.06 44.96
C SER A 673 36.60 -36.24 45.17
N VAL A 674 36.34 -35.26 44.30
CA VAL A 674 35.13 -34.42 44.35
C VAL A 674 33.88 -35.27 44.08
N SER A 675 33.91 -36.11 43.05
CA SER A 675 32.80 -37.03 42.72
C SER A 675 32.46 -37.96 43.89
N LYS A 676 33.47 -38.52 44.57
CA LYS A 676 33.29 -39.36 45.75
C LYS A 676 32.69 -38.61 46.94
N GLU A 677 33.07 -37.36 47.17
CA GLU A 677 32.50 -36.57 48.26
C GLU A 677 31.06 -36.14 47.98
N MET A 678 30.75 -35.76 46.74
CA MET A 678 29.36 -35.48 46.34
C MET A 678 28.47 -36.72 46.51
N GLU A 679 28.98 -37.91 46.18
CA GLU A 679 28.27 -39.17 46.36
C GLU A 679 28.04 -39.53 47.85
N LYS A 680 29.00 -39.20 48.73
CA LYS A 680 28.81 -39.35 50.19
C LYS A 680 27.73 -38.41 50.73
N ILE A 681 27.73 -37.14 50.31
CA ILE A 681 26.74 -36.14 50.73
C ILE A 681 25.33 -36.57 50.29
N LYS A 682 25.20 -37.03 49.05
CA LYS A 682 23.94 -37.60 48.51
C LYS A 682 23.44 -38.79 49.34
N ASN A 683 24.31 -39.76 49.62
CA ASN A 683 23.90 -41.03 50.22
C ASN A 683 23.66 -40.94 51.75
N ASN A 684 24.11 -39.87 52.41
CA ASN A 684 23.92 -39.73 53.86
C ASN A 684 23.79 -38.25 54.31
N PRO A 685 22.75 -37.53 53.85
CA PRO A 685 22.61 -36.08 54.08
C PRO A 685 22.53 -35.73 55.58
N GLY A 686 21.97 -36.62 56.41
CA GLY A 686 21.87 -36.44 57.87
C GLY A 686 23.21 -36.51 58.62
N LYS A 687 24.20 -37.25 58.10
CA LYS A 687 25.55 -37.34 58.71
C LYS A 687 26.42 -36.14 58.31
N ALA A 688 26.21 -35.59 57.11
CA ALA A 688 26.84 -34.36 56.64
C ALA A 688 26.35 -33.08 57.35
N LEU A 689 25.18 -33.14 57.99
CA LEU A 689 24.64 -32.05 58.82
C LEU A 689 25.10 -32.11 60.29
N GLY A 690 25.51 -33.29 60.79
CA GLY A 690 25.90 -33.52 62.19
C GLY A 690 27.40 -33.33 62.48
N GLU A 691 28.27 -33.52 61.49
CA GLU A 691 29.65 -33.06 61.53
C GLU A 691 29.72 -31.72 60.81
N THR A 692 29.81 -30.63 61.60
CA THR A 692 29.86 -29.22 61.20
C THR A 692 30.17 -28.96 59.71
N PRO A 693 29.34 -28.19 58.96
CA PRO A 693 29.60 -27.77 57.59
C PRO A 693 31.00 -27.20 57.39
N SER A 694 31.58 -26.61 58.44
CA SER A 694 32.93 -26.09 58.44
C SER A 694 34.03 -27.13 58.17
N ASN A 695 33.92 -28.41 58.54
CA ASN A 695 34.97 -29.38 58.22
C ASN A 695 34.92 -29.84 56.77
N VAL A 696 33.74 -30.07 56.20
CA VAL A 696 33.58 -30.41 54.78
C VAL A 696 33.84 -29.19 53.89
N ILE A 697 33.41 -28.00 54.31
CA ILE A 697 33.76 -26.74 53.66
C ILE A 697 35.26 -26.44 53.85
N ASN A 698 35.90 -26.81 54.96
CA ASN A 698 37.34 -26.64 55.14
C ASN A 698 38.17 -27.71 54.43
N GLU A 699 37.67 -28.93 54.26
CA GLU A 699 38.27 -30.01 53.47
C GLU A 699 38.10 -29.71 51.97
N GLY A 700 36.93 -29.24 51.56
CA GLY A 700 36.65 -28.70 50.23
C GLY A 700 37.46 -27.44 49.94
N LYS A 701 37.54 -26.48 50.88
CA LYS A 701 38.46 -25.33 50.81
C LYS A 701 39.91 -25.80 50.82
N LYS A 702 40.30 -26.83 51.55
CA LYS A 702 41.67 -27.39 51.52
C LYS A 702 41.95 -28.11 50.22
N ALA A 703 40.96 -28.76 49.60
CA ALA A 703 41.10 -29.43 48.30
C ALA A 703 41.17 -28.41 47.18
N VAL A 704 40.25 -27.43 47.15
CA VAL A 704 40.25 -26.29 46.23
C VAL A 704 41.49 -25.42 46.44
N LYS A 705 41.88 -25.13 47.68
CA LYS A 705 43.13 -24.41 48.01
C LYS A 705 44.37 -25.22 47.70
N LYS A 706 44.39 -26.55 47.90
CA LYS A 706 45.49 -27.42 47.43
C LYS A 706 45.56 -27.42 45.91
N VAL A 707 44.43 -27.37 45.20
CA VAL A 707 44.39 -27.22 43.74
C VAL A 707 44.93 -25.86 43.33
N ILE A 708 44.47 -24.76 43.95
CA ILE A 708 44.96 -23.40 43.71
C ILE A 708 46.46 -23.25 44.04
N ASP A 709 46.94 -23.84 45.14
CA ASP A 709 48.34 -23.78 45.61
C ASP A 709 49.26 -24.72 44.82
N PHE A 710 48.74 -25.85 44.31
CA PHE A 710 49.44 -26.76 43.41
C PHE A 710 49.61 -26.14 42.02
N VAL A 711 48.58 -25.44 41.55
CA VAL A 711 48.55 -24.68 40.31
C VAL A 711 49.51 -23.48 40.33
N LYS A 712 49.67 -22.80 41.47
CA LYS A 712 50.52 -21.60 41.61
C LYS A 712 52.04 -21.87 41.71
N LYS A 713 52.49 -23.12 41.71
CA LYS A 713 53.94 -23.45 41.80
C LYS A 713 54.58 -23.48 40.41
N PRO A 714 55.56 -22.61 40.09
CA PRO A 714 56.24 -22.63 38.80
C PRO A 714 57.10 -23.90 38.69
N ARG A 715 56.98 -24.62 37.56
CA ARG A 715 57.90 -25.71 37.21
C ARG A 715 58.99 -25.20 36.25
N ILE A 716 60.18 -25.72 36.49
CA ILE A 716 61.53 -25.28 36.10
C ILE A 716 61.78 -25.18 34.57
N LYS A 717 62.66 -24.21 34.22
CA LYS A 717 63.37 -24.01 32.92
C LYS A 717 64.07 -25.28 32.43
N ILE A 718 63.94 -25.60 31.15
CA ILE A 718 64.88 -26.48 30.44
C ILE A 718 65.71 -25.61 29.48
N SER A 719 67.03 -25.67 29.66
CA SER A 719 68.05 -25.21 28.71
C SER A 719 68.54 -26.41 27.91
N PHE A 720 68.36 -26.33 26.59
CA PHE A 720 68.71 -27.28 25.52
C PHE A 720 68.29 -28.74 25.69
#